data_AF-A0A0A2VZ95-F1
#
_entry.id   AF-A0A0A2VZ95-F1
#
_cell.length_a   1.000
_cell.length_b   1.000
_cell.length_c   1.000
_cell.angle_alpha   90.00
_cell.angle_beta   90.00
_cell.angle_gamma   90.00
#
_symmetry.space_group_name_H-M   'P 1'
#
loop_
_entity.id
_entity.type
_entity.pdbx_description
1 polymer ?
#
loop_
_entity_poly.entity_id
_entity_poly.type
_entity_poly.pdbx_seq_one_letter_code
_entity_poly.pdbx_strand_id
1 'polypeptide(L)'
;MSNHDTIIAQATPPGRGGVGILRISGRQAREVAEAVLGKLPKPRYADYLPFRDADGSALDQGIALWFPGPNSFTGEDVLELQGHGGPVILDLLLKRILTLPGLRIANPGEFSERAFLNDKLDLAQAEAIADLIDASSEQAARSALNSLQGAFSARINHLVEALTHLRIYVEAAIDFPDEEIDFLSDGKIEAQLHRVIGDLDAVRAEARQGSLLREGMKVVIAGRPNAGKSSLLNALAGREAAIVTDIAGTTRDVLREHIHIDGMPLHIIDTAGLREASDEVERIGIERAWKEIEQADRVLFMVDGTTTDAVDPAAIWPDFIARLPERLPITVVRNKADVTGETLGLSEVSGHSLVRLSARTGEGVEVLRAHLKESMGFETNMEGGFLARRRHLQALEQAATHLQQGKAQLLGAWAGELLAEELRLAQQNLSEITGEFSSDDLSTLTKINAKIIPFVVLCYFIANLDKTNISIAALQMNADLGLTASMYGLGVGIFYVSYIIFELPSNILMTKVGARLWIARIMVTWGIASTGMAFIQSANQLYVMRFLLGMAEAGFTPGIIYYIACWFPKSNRARAMSFFYMGSVAASVIGLPISGLLLNMDGLGGIVGWRWLFAIEGIPAIIMGCMVLWKLPDTPNHAKWLTPEQKTWLVNQVTRDNASAIVGHQHSWVSALRNKIVLLLSLVWFLQAFGSIGITLFLPLILKSMVVDQSNFVISVLAAVPFIFACLFMYFNGRHSDITRERPLHLGLPLIISGLLLAAAIFCSNMLVAYVLLILSVGFNFALLPVFWAVTTEKLAGVAAAASIAFINSIANFAGLGLPPILGKIKDATNSYHSGLLLIAVALIVGGIIGIIQFDVPEMLLEQLNQRYDIYRYDSLTPEEFTALAPEFRVALSSGEATVTREFFRSLPNLTLLAVFGVGYDGVDALAARELGVKVTHTPDVLTDDVADLAMGLMISASRQIPGAQRFIERGGWQNNLYPWTRRVSGSRLGIFGLGRIGHAIAKRAAAFDMHIAYTDRQRQEGVPFTWHDSLAKLAADSDYLVVCTPGGAGNRHLVDRGVMDALGAEGILINISRGSVVDEQALIQALEAGTLGGAALDVYENEPHVSGGLLERDNVVLTPHMGSATWSTRRAMTQLVVDNVDACFAGRPLPTPVPECR
;
A
#
# COMPACT_ATOMS: atom_id res chain seq x y z
N MET A 1 6.91 -17.15 20.21
CA MET A 1 7.88 -18.23 20.51
C MET A 1 8.80 -18.37 19.29
N SER A 2 10.11 -18.15 19.41
CA SER A 2 11.05 -18.16 18.27
C SER A 2 11.82 -19.48 18.20
N ASN A 3 11.28 -20.48 17.51
CA ASN A 3 12.08 -21.62 17.07
C ASN A 3 12.62 -21.31 15.67
N HIS A 4 13.94 -21.12 15.56
CA HIS A 4 14.65 -20.73 14.33
C HIS A 4 14.99 -21.94 13.43
N ASP A 5 14.34 -23.08 13.63
CA ASP A 5 14.68 -24.33 12.96
C ASP A 5 14.11 -24.38 11.53
N THR A 6 14.81 -25.05 10.62
CA THR A 6 14.33 -25.30 9.26
C THR A 6 13.56 -26.62 9.22
N ILE A 7 12.35 -26.60 8.66
CA ILE A 7 11.45 -27.76 8.63
C ILE A 7 11.30 -28.34 7.24
N ILE A 8 11.07 -29.65 7.17
CA ILE A 8 10.74 -30.38 5.94
C ILE A 8 9.52 -31.29 6.15
N ALA A 9 8.65 -31.38 5.14
CA ALA A 9 7.64 -32.43 5.06
C ALA A 9 7.25 -32.74 3.61
N GLN A 10 6.61 -33.89 3.41
CA GLN A 10 5.91 -34.20 2.18
C GLN A 10 4.63 -33.35 2.09
N ALA A 11 4.48 -32.57 1.02
CA ALA A 11 3.33 -31.71 0.77
C ALA A 11 2.23 -32.39 -0.07
N THR A 12 2.53 -33.53 -0.71
CA THR A 12 1.55 -34.36 -1.45
C THR A 12 1.00 -35.49 -0.58
N PRO A 13 -0.23 -35.99 -0.85
CA PRO A 13 -0.77 -37.15 -0.14
C PRO A 13 0.15 -38.37 -0.19
N PRO A 14 0.18 -39.22 0.87
CA PRO A 14 0.94 -40.45 0.87
C PRO A 14 0.34 -41.45 -0.14
N GLY A 15 1.19 -42.12 -0.91
CA GLY A 15 0.75 -43.08 -1.92
C GLY A 15 1.68 -43.13 -3.12
N ARG A 16 1.23 -43.76 -4.21
CA ARG A 16 1.93 -43.75 -5.50
C ARG A 16 1.30 -42.68 -6.39
N GLY A 17 2.11 -41.73 -6.85
CA GLY A 17 1.69 -40.68 -7.78
C GLY A 17 2.75 -40.40 -8.83
N GLY A 18 2.37 -39.68 -9.90
CA GLY A 18 3.33 -39.26 -10.93
C GLY A 18 4.38 -38.29 -10.38
N VAL A 19 3.98 -37.42 -9.44
CA VAL A 19 4.84 -36.42 -8.79
C VAL A 19 4.67 -36.49 -7.28
N GLY A 20 5.75 -36.29 -6.54
CA GLY A 20 5.75 -36.11 -5.09
C GLY A 20 6.53 -34.85 -4.72
N ILE A 21 6.02 -34.10 -3.74
CA ILE A 21 6.59 -32.80 -3.36
C ILE A 21 7.12 -32.86 -1.93
N LEU A 22 8.40 -32.55 -1.74
CA LEU A 22 8.99 -32.23 -0.44
C LEU A 22 9.14 -30.72 -0.32
N ARG A 23 8.55 -30.14 0.73
CA ARG A 23 8.63 -28.70 1.02
C ARG A 23 9.54 -28.47 2.22
N ILE A 24 10.44 -27.51 2.09
CA ILE A 24 11.38 -27.07 3.12
C ILE A 24 11.11 -25.59 3.42
N SER A 25 11.03 -25.19 4.69
CA SER A 25 10.85 -23.79 5.12
C SER A 25 11.80 -23.43 6.25
N GLY A 26 12.49 -22.30 6.14
CA GLY A 26 13.36 -21.76 7.19
C GLY A 26 14.70 -21.26 6.64
N ARG A 27 15.53 -20.70 7.54
CA ARG A 27 16.79 -20.03 7.19
C ARG A 27 17.78 -20.91 6.42
N GLN A 28 17.73 -22.22 6.63
CA GLN A 28 18.66 -23.17 5.99
C GLN A 28 18.15 -23.73 4.66
N ALA A 29 16.98 -23.27 4.17
CA ALA A 29 16.41 -23.77 2.92
C ALA A 29 17.34 -23.50 1.71
N ARG A 30 18.13 -22.43 1.76
CA ARG A 30 19.16 -22.13 0.76
C ARG A 30 20.30 -23.15 0.77
N GLU A 31 20.81 -23.49 1.96
CA GLU A 31 21.87 -24.46 2.16
C GLU A 31 21.44 -25.86 1.70
N VAL A 32 20.17 -26.20 1.90
CA VAL A 32 19.57 -27.43 1.35
C VAL A 32 19.60 -27.41 -0.17
N ALA A 33 19.24 -26.28 -0.80
CA ALA A 33 19.31 -26.16 -2.25
C ALA A 33 20.76 -26.35 -2.74
N GLU A 34 21.72 -25.67 -2.15
CA GLU A 34 23.14 -25.82 -2.52
C GLU A 34 23.63 -27.27 -2.33
N ALA A 35 23.23 -27.95 -1.26
CA ALA A 35 23.65 -29.32 -0.95
C ALA A 35 22.99 -30.42 -1.80
N VAL A 36 21.72 -30.25 -2.18
CA VAL A 36 20.94 -31.28 -2.93
C VAL A 36 20.91 -30.98 -4.43
N LEU A 37 20.93 -29.71 -4.82
CA LEU A 37 20.79 -29.25 -6.21
C LEU A 37 22.13 -28.78 -6.81
N GLY A 38 23.11 -28.44 -5.98
CA GLY A 38 24.39 -27.85 -6.40
C GLY A 38 24.29 -26.37 -6.80
N LYS A 39 23.09 -25.77 -6.71
CA LYS A 39 22.83 -24.35 -6.92
C LYS A 39 21.52 -23.95 -6.23
N LEU A 40 21.36 -22.67 -5.97
CA LEU A 40 20.06 -22.10 -5.59
C LEU A 40 19.24 -21.81 -6.87
N PRO A 41 18.02 -22.37 -7.03
CA PRO A 41 17.15 -22.03 -8.15
C PRO A 41 16.79 -20.54 -8.18
N LYS A 42 16.47 -20.00 -9.36
CA LYS A 42 16.00 -18.60 -9.46
C LYS A 42 14.67 -18.44 -8.71
N PRO A 43 14.45 -17.32 -7.98
CA PRO A 43 13.19 -17.07 -7.27
C PRO A 43 11.96 -17.22 -8.17
N ARG A 44 11.06 -18.15 -7.82
CA ARG A 44 9.79 -18.44 -8.51
C ARG A 44 9.93 -18.96 -9.94
N TYR A 45 11.07 -19.57 -10.28
CA TYR A 45 11.26 -20.31 -11.53
C TYR A 45 11.41 -21.81 -11.26
N ALA A 46 10.81 -22.61 -12.13
CA ALA A 46 10.99 -24.06 -12.17
C ALA A 46 12.33 -24.40 -12.80
N ASP A 47 13.26 -24.92 -12.01
CA ASP A 47 14.49 -25.51 -12.52
C ASP A 47 14.33 -27.03 -12.58
N TYR A 48 14.53 -27.63 -13.76
CA TYR A 48 14.58 -29.08 -13.92
C TYR A 48 16.02 -29.59 -13.80
N LEU A 49 16.33 -30.40 -12.78
CA LEU A 49 17.69 -30.85 -12.49
C LEU A 49 17.73 -32.12 -11.61
N PRO A 50 18.89 -32.81 -11.49
CA PRO A 50 19.02 -33.96 -10.58
C PRO A 50 19.06 -33.53 -9.11
N PHE A 51 18.43 -34.32 -8.26
CA PHE A 51 18.52 -34.22 -6.79
C PHE A 51 19.57 -35.22 -6.31
N ARG A 52 20.60 -34.73 -5.61
CA ARG A 52 21.83 -35.50 -5.37
C ARG A 52 21.97 -36.00 -3.93
N ASP A 53 22.59 -37.17 -3.79
CA ASP A 53 23.05 -37.72 -2.52
C ASP A 53 24.38 -37.08 -2.07
N ALA A 54 24.86 -37.41 -0.87
CA ALA A 54 26.10 -36.88 -0.29
C ALA A 54 27.37 -37.23 -1.10
N ASP A 55 27.35 -38.33 -1.86
CA ASP A 55 28.43 -38.74 -2.75
C ASP A 55 28.35 -38.11 -4.17
N GLY A 56 27.31 -37.29 -4.41
CA GLY A 56 27.06 -36.62 -5.69
C GLY A 56 26.27 -37.45 -6.71
N SER A 57 25.93 -38.71 -6.40
CA SER A 57 25.03 -39.55 -7.22
C SER A 57 23.60 -38.98 -7.24
N ALA A 58 22.85 -39.25 -8.31
CA ALA A 58 21.47 -38.76 -8.42
C ALA A 58 20.50 -39.72 -7.72
N LEU A 59 19.76 -39.20 -6.73
CA LEU A 59 18.66 -39.89 -6.05
C LEU A 59 17.37 -39.85 -6.87
N ASP A 60 17.14 -38.71 -7.53
CA ASP A 60 16.00 -38.48 -8.41
C ASP A 60 16.31 -37.35 -9.39
N GLN A 61 15.42 -37.08 -10.33
CA GLN A 61 15.47 -35.95 -11.24
C GLN A 61 14.09 -35.32 -11.38
N GLY A 62 14.00 -34.02 -11.05
CA GLY A 62 12.71 -33.35 -10.91
C GLY A 62 12.81 -31.83 -11.02
N ILE A 63 11.74 -31.16 -10.63
CA ILE A 63 11.63 -29.69 -10.64
C ILE A 63 11.91 -29.16 -9.23
N ALA A 64 12.79 -28.18 -9.10
CA ALA A 64 12.98 -27.42 -7.87
C ALA A 64 12.42 -26.00 -8.02
N LEU A 65 11.72 -25.52 -6.98
CA LEU A 65 11.21 -24.15 -6.89
C LEU A 65 11.76 -23.48 -5.65
N TRP A 66 12.26 -22.26 -5.82
CA TRP A 66 12.77 -21.42 -4.73
C TRP A 66 11.85 -20.22 -4.49
N PHE A 67 11.41 -20.01 -3.26
CA PHE A 67 10.59 -18.88 -2.84
C PHE A 67 11.30 -18.13 -1.71
N PRO A 68 11.99 -17.01 -1.99
CA PRO A 68 12.62 -16.22 -0.95
C PRO A 68 11.58 -15.52 -0.07
N GLY A 69 11.83 -15.49 1.24
CA GLY A 69 11.05 -14.70 2.19
C GLY A 69 11.18 -13.19 1.91
N PRO A 70 10.17 -12.36 2.20
CA PRO A 70 8.87 -12.66 2.82
C PRO A 70 7.80 -13.15 1.81
N ASN A 71 8.20 -13.35 0.56
CA ASN A 71 7.32 -13.59 -0.58
C ASN A 71 7.09 -15.08 -0.85
N SER A 72 6.89 -15.86 0.21
CA SER A 72 6.62 -17.30 0.22
C SER A 72 5.33 -17.62 1.00
N PHE A 73 4.94 -18.89 1.03
CA PHE A 73 3.77 -19.36 1.79
C PHE A 73 3.93 -19.10 3.30
N THR A 74 5.07 -19.45 3.88
CA THR A 74 5.34 -19.31 5.32
C THR A 74 5.82 -17.91 5.71
N GLY A 75 6.19 -17.05 4.75
CA GLY A 75 6.91 -15.79 5.02
C GLY A 75 8.42 -15.97 5.23
N GLU A 76 8.91 -17.20 5.29
CA GLU A 76 10.34 -17.54 5.35
C GLU A 76 10.88 -17.93 3.97
N ASP A 77 12.16 -18.24 3.87
CA ASP A 77 12.69 -18.92 2.69
C ASP A 77 12.09 -20.32 2.55
N VAL A 78 11.54 -20.64 1.37
CA VAL A 78 10.92 -21.94 1.07
C VAL A 78 11.53 -22.56 -0.19
N LEU A 79 11.92 -23.83 -0.09
CA LEU A 79 12.36 -24.66 -1.22
C LEU A 79 11.36 -25.80 -1.42
N GLU A 80 10.88 -26.01 -2.64
CA GLU A 80 10.08 -27.17 -3.00
C GLU A 80 10.83 -28.06 -4.00
N LEU A 81 10.89 -29.36 -3.69
CA LEU A 81 11.47 -30.39 -4.55
C LEU A 81 10.34 -31.27 -5.07
N GLN A 82 10.08 -31.22 -6.37
CA GLN A 82 9.03 -31.95 -7.06
C GLN A 82 9.66 -33.08 -7.89
N GLY A 83 9.76 -34.26 -7.28
CA GLY A 83 10.33 -35.46 -7.87
C GLY A 83 9.28 -36.50 -8.24
N HIS A 84 9.71 -37.72 -8.55
CA HIS A 84 8.79 -38.84 -8.79
C HIS A 84 8.06 -39.21 -7.50
N GLY A 85 6.73 -39.38 -7.57
CA GLY A 85 5.85 -39.67 -6.43
C GLY A 85 5.92 -41.11 -5.89
N GLY A 86 7.08 -41.76 -5.99
CA GLY A 86 7.33 -43.08 -5.42
C GLY A 86 7.68 -42.96 -3.93
N PRO A 87 7.01 -43.69 -3.00
CA PRO A 87 7.29 -43.59 -1.56
C PRO A 87 8.76 -43.80 -1.20
N VAL A 88 9.45 -44.69 -1.91
CA VAL A 88 10.88 -44.99 -1.70
C VAL A 88 11.76 -43.79 -2.08
N ILE A 89 11.46 -43.11 -3.18
CA ILE A 89 12.26 -41.97 -3.67
C ILE A 89 12.09 -40.77 -2.73
N LEU A 90 10.86 -40.47 -2.32
CA LEU A 90 10.58 -39.38 -1.38
C LEU A 90 11.23 -39.64 -0.01
N ASP A 91 11.24 -40.89 0.48
CA ASP A 91 11.92 -41.27 1.72
C ASP A 91 13.45 -41.14 1.61
N LEU A 92 14.05 -41.51 0.46
CA LEU A 92 15.48 -41.31 0.22
C LEU A 92 15.86 -39.82 0.22
N LEU A 93 15.10 -38.98 -0.48
CA LEU A 93 15.31 -37.53 -0.51
C LEU A 93 15.12 -36.90 0.88
N LEU A 94 14.07 -37.29 1.61
CA LEU A 94 13.82 -36.83 2.97
C LEU A 94 14.98 -37.20 3.91
N LYS A 95 15.43 -38.45 3.88
CA LYS A 95 16.59 -38.92 4.66
C LYS A 95 17.85 -38.14 4.32
N ARG A 96 18.13 -37.92 3.03
CA ARG A 96 19.27 -37.12 2.59
C ARG A 96 19.21 -35.70 3.15
N ILE A 97 18.07 -35.03 3.08
CA ILE A 97 17.91 -33.67 3.59
C ILE A 97 18.08 -33.61 5.12
N LEU A 98 17.55 -34.59 5.85
CA LEU A 98 17.69 -34.70 7.30
C LEU A 98 19.12 -35.00 7.80
N THR A 99 20.05 -35.38 6.91
CA THR A 99 21.48 -35.48 7.29
C THR A 99 22.13 -34.11 7.48
N LEU A 100 21.52 -33.02 6.98
CA LEU A 100 22.02 -31.66 7.13
C LEU A 100 21.69 -31.12 8.55
N PRO A 101 22.63 -30.45 9.23
CA PRO A 101 22.42 -29.99 10.60
C PRO A 101 21.40 -28.84 10.67
N GLY A 102 20.51 -28.89 11.66
CA GLY A 102 19.50 -27.84 11.92
C GLY A 102 18.14 -28.06 11.23
N LEU A 103 17.98 -29.21 10.55
CA LEU A 103 16.73 -29.61 9.93
C LEU A 103 15.96 -30.63 10.77
N ARG A 104 14.63 -30.52 10.75
CA ARG A 104 13.74 -31.52 11.33
C ARG A 104 12.47 -31.69 10.50
N ILE A 105 11.76 -32.78 10.76
CA ILE A 105 10.42 -32.99 10.20
C ILE A 105 9.46 -31.95 10.78
N ALA A 106 8.60 -31.39 9.94
CA ALA A 106 7.56 -30.46 10.35
C ALA A 106 6.49 -31.15 11.20
N ASN A 107 5.97 -30.47 12.22
CA ASN A 107 4.78 -30.91 12.93
C ASN A 107 3.53 -30.76 12.04
N PRO A 108 2.43 -31.48 12.32
CA PRO A 108 1.16 -31.30 11.61
C PRO A 108 0.71 -29.83 11.64
N GLY A 109 0.45 -29.25 10.46
CA GLY A 109 0.00 -27.86 10.31
C GLY A 109 1.09 -26.78 10.47
N GLU A 110 2.34 -27.14 10.76
CA GLU A 110 3.38 -26.16 11.12
C GLU A 110 3.70 -25.16 10.00
N PHE A 111 3.57 -25.53 8.71
CA PHE A 111 3.74 -24.56 7.61
C PHE A 111 2.68 -23.45 7.65
N SER A 112 1.42 -23.79 7.92
CA SER A 112 0.33 -22.81 8.04
C SER A 112 0.47 -22.01 9.34
N GLU A 113 0.91 -22.64 10.44
CA GLU A 113 1.23 -21.96 11.70
C GLU A 113 2.32 -20.89 11.50
N ARG A 114 3.39 -21.21 10.78
CA ARG A 114 4.45 -20.22 10.46
C ARG A 114 3.94 -19.10 9.56
N ALA A 115 3.07 -19.41 8.59
CA ALA A 115 2.42 -18.39 7.76
C ALA A 115 1.61 -17.41 8.63
N PHE A 116 0.89 -17.91 9.63
CA PHE A 116 0.18 -17.09 10.62
C PHE A 116 1.14 -16.25 11.48
N LEU A 117 2.18 -16.86 12.05
CA LEU A 117 3.17 -16.17 12.89
C LEU A 117 3.99 -15.09 12.16
N ASN A 118 4.06 -15.17 10.83
CA ASN A 118 4.75 -14.21 9.96
C ASN A 118 3.77 -13.28 9.23
N ASP A 119 2.56 -13.09 9.76
CA ASP A 119 1.53 -12.16 9.26
C ASP A 119 1.16 -12.36 7.78
N LYS A 120 1.27 -13.60 7.26
CA LYS A 120 0.86 -13.94 5.89
C LYS A 120 -0.63 -14.25 5.79
N LEU A 121 -1.18 -14.79 6.86
CA LEU A 121 -2.56 -15.24 7.00
C LEU A 121 -2.99 -14.97 8.44
N ASP A 122 -4.26 -14.69 8.66
CA ASP A 122 -4.83 -14.75 10.01
C ASP A 122 -5.17 -16.21 10.41
N LEU A 123 -5.56 -16.43 11.66
CA LEU A 123 -5.84 -17.77 12.19
C LEU A 123 -7.05 -18.43 11.50
N ALA A 124 -8.08 -17.65 11.15
CA ALA A 124 -9.26 -18.17 10.46
C ALA A 124 -8.93 -18.59 9.02
N GLN A 125 -8.08 -17.82 8.32
CA GLN A 125 -7.55 -18.18 7.00
C GLN A 125 -6.66 -19.42 7.04
N ALA A 126 -5.80 -19.55 8.07
CA ALA A 126 -4.97 -20.73 8.25
C ALA A 126 -5.82 -22.00 8.47
N GLU A 127 -6.93 -21.89 9.21
CA GLU A 127 -7.89 -22.97 9.39
C GLU A 127 -8.67 -23.30 8.11
N ALA A 128 -9.01 -22.29 7.31
CA ALA A 128 -9.70 -22.45 6.04
C ALA A 128 -8.90 -23.28 5.02
N ILE A 129 -7.56 -23.30 5.12
CA ILE A 129 -6.73 -24.20 4.30
C ILE A 129 -7.09 -25.66 4.57
N ALA A 130 -7.20 -26.06 5.84
CA ALA A 130 -7.59 -27.42 6.20
C ALA A 130 -9.03 -27.71 5.75
N ASP A 131 -9.93 -26.74 5.92
CA ASP A 131 -11.33 -26.91 5.51
C ASP A 131 -11.49 -27.04 3.98
N LEU A 132 -10.62 -26.38 3.20
CA LEU A 132 -10.58 -26.53 1.74
C LEU A 132 -10.03 -27.90 1.31
N ILE A 133 -9.04 -28.43 2.04
CA ILE A 133 -8.46 -29.76 1.77
C ILE A 133 -9.49 -30.86 2.09
N ASP A 134 -10.24 -30.70 3.19
CA ASP A 134 -11.23 -31.68 3.66
C ASP A 134 -12.61 -31.51 3.00
N ALA A 135 -12.79 -30.50 2.13
CA ALA A 135 -14.07 -30.19 1.51
C ALA A 135 -14.60 -31.36 0.67
N SER A 136 -15.79 -31.84 1.03
CA SER A 136 -16.42 -32.99 0.36
C SER A 136 -17.54 -32.60 -0.60
N SER A 137 -17.92 -31.32 -0.67
CA SER A 137 -18.90 -30.78 -1.62
C SER A 137 -18.39 -29.49 -2.26
N GLU A 138 -18.90 -29.18 -3.46
CA GLU A 138 -18.52 -27.95 -4.18
C GLU A 138 -18.83 -26.69 -3.37
N GLN A 139 -19.97 -26.67 -2.67
CA GLN A 139 -20.37 -25.55 -1.83
C GLN A 139 -19.41 -25.37 -0.64
N ALA A 140 -19.03 -26.46 0.03
CA ALA A 140 -18.04 -26.42 1.11
C ALA A 140 -16.68 -25.91 0.61
N ALA A 141 -16.23 -26.34 -0.57
CA ALA A 141 -14.97 -25.87 -1.16
C ALA A 141 -15.01 -24.38 -1.51
N ARG A 142 -16.10 -23.89 -2.10
CA ARG A 142 -16.28 -22.45 -2.39
C ARG A 142 -16.32 -21.62 -1.11
N SER A 143 -17.03 -22.06 -0.08
CA SER A 143 -17.08 -21.36 1.21
C SER A 143 -15.74 -21.39 1.95
N ALA A 144 -14.98 -22.50 1.87
CA ALA A 144 -13.62 -22.58 2.39
C ALA A 144 -12.68 -21.61 1.66
N LEU A 145 -12.80 -21.51 0.33
CA LEU A 145 -12.05 -20.57 -0.49
C LEU A 145 -12.37 -19.12 -0.12
N ASN A 146 -13.64 -18.78 0.11
CA ASN A 146 -14.05 -17.46 0.58
C ASN A 146 -13.43 -17.13 1.95
N SER A 147 -13.46 -18.08 2.90
CA SER A 147 -12.78 -17.93 4.19
C SER A 147 -11.27 -17.72 4.02
N LEU A 148 -10.62 -18.50 3.14
CA LEU A 148 -9.19 -18.38 2.83
C LEU A 148 -8.84 -17.02 2.20
N GLN A 149 -9.72 -16.48 1.35
CA GLN A 149 -9.59 -15.13 0.77
C GLN A 149 -9.85 -14.01 1.79
N GLY A 150 -10.23 -14.35 3.02
CA GLY A 150 -10.43 -13.40 4.13
C GLY A 150 -11.84 -12.87 4.26
N ALA A 151 -12.85 -13.46 3.61
CA ALA A 151 -14.24 -12.99 3.70
C ALA A 151 -14.78 -13.05 5.14
N PHE A 152 -14.54 -14.15 5.85
CA PHE A 152 -14.94 -14.28 7.25
C PHE A 152 -14.21 -13.27 8.14
N SER A 153 -12.89 -13.17 7.98
CA SER A 153 -12.04 -12.23 8.72
C SER A 153 -12.45 -10.78 8.51
N ALA A 154 -12.83 -10.40 7.29
CA ALA A 154 -13.33 -9.06 7.00
C ALA A 154 -14.62 -8.73 7.79
N ARG A 155 -15.53 -9.70 7.94
CA ARG A 155 -16.74 -9.54 8.77
C ARG A 155 -16.40 -9.36 10.24
N ILE A 156 -15.47 -10.16 10.76
CA ILE A 156 -15.02 -10.06 12.16
C ILE A 156 -14.32 -8.73 12.41
N ASN A 157 -13.41 -8.32 11.53
CA ASN A 157 -12.68 -7.05 11.65
C ASN A 157 -13.62 -5.86 11.61
N HIS A 158 -14.67 -5.91 10.78
CA HIS A 158 -15.71 -4.87 10.77
C HIS A 158 -16.44 -4.76 12.13
N LEU A 159 -16.79 -5.90 12.75
CA LEU A 159 -17.40 -5.91 14.08
C LEU A 159 -16.43 -5.37 15.15
N VAL A 160 -15.15 -5.78 15.10
CA VAL A 160 -14.10 -5.30 16.02
C VAL A 160 -13.89 -3.80 15.90
N GLU A 161 -13.88 -3.26 14.68
CA GLU A 161 -13.79 -1.82 14.42
C GLU A 161 -15.03 -1.08 14.96
N ALA A 162 -16.24 -1.59 14.69
CA ALA A 162 -17.47 -1.00 15.20
C ALA A 162 -17.52 -0.99 16.74
N LEU A 163 -17.10 -2.08 17.38
CA LEU A 163 -16.95 -2.16 18.84
C LEU A 163 -15.90 -1.17 19.36
N THR A 164 -14.77 -1.04 18.67
CA THR A 164 -13.70 -0.10 19.05
C THR A 164 -14.22 1.34 19.03
N HIS A 165 -14.92 1.73 17.97
CA HIS A 165 -15.53 3.05 17.85
C HIS A 165 -16.54 3.33 18.95
N LEU A 166 -17.44 2.38 19.22
CA LEU A 166 -18.42 2.49 20.30
C LEU A 166 -17.73 2.60 21.66
N ARG A 167 -16.69 1.79 21.91
CA ARG A 167 -15.94 1.80 23.17
C ARG A 167 -15.19 3.10 23.39
N ILE A 168 -14.54 3.65 22.35
CA ILE A 168 -13.89 4.98 22.41
C ILE A 168 -14.91 6.04 22.83
N TYR A 169 -16.10 6.01 22.25
CA TYR A 169 -17.15 6.97 22.57
C TYR A 169 -17.63 6.85 24.02
N VAL A 170 -17.81 5.62 24.51
CA VAL A 170 -18.20 5.35 25.90
C VAL A 170 -17.07 5.73 26.89
N GLU A 171 -15.82 5.36 26.62
CA GLU A 171 -14.66 5.69 27.46
C GLU A 171 -14.42 7.21 27.53
N ALA A 172 -14.54 7.91 26.40
CA ALA A 172 -14.44 9.37 26.37
C ALA A 172 -15.55 10.05 27.19
N ALA A 173 -16.74 9.47 27.26
CA ALA A 173 -17.83 9.98 28.07
C ALA A 173 -17.62 9.73 29.58
N ILE A 174 -16.89 8.67 29.96
CA ILE A 174 -16.55 8.36 31.36
C ILE A 174 -15.45 9.29 31.88
N ASP A 175 -14.42 9.56 31.06
CA ASP A 175 -13.23 10.32 31.48
C ASP A 175 -13.48 11.83 31.73
N PHE A 176 -14.62 12.37 31.28
CA PHE A 176 -14.98 13.79 31.41
C PHE A 176 -16.39 14.01 32.01
N PRO A 177 -16.59 13.73 33.31
CA PRO A 177 -17.91 13.81 33.96
C PRO A 177 -18.41 15.25 34.21
N ASP A 178 -17.57 16.28 34.02
CA ASP A 178 -17.85 17.67 34.43
C ASP A 178 -18.56 18.52 33.35
N GLU A 179 -18.80 18.00 32.13
CA GLU A 179 -19.62 18.68 31.11
C GLU A 179 -21.05 18.11 31.13
N GLU A 180 -21.99 18.84 31.72
CA GLU A 180 -23.44 18.52 31.78
C GLU A 180 -24.08 18.49 30.37
N ILE A 181 -23.82 17.44 29.61
CA ILE A 181 -24.75 16.91 28.62
C ILE A 181 -25.04 15.49 29.08
N ASP A 182 -26.28 15.20 29.44
CA ASP A 182 -26.78 13.86 29.77
C ASP A 182 -26.61 12.94 28.54
N PHE A 183 -25.40 12.44 28.31
CA PHE A 183 -25.00 11.77 27.07
C PHE A 183 -25.71 10.41 26.88
N LEU A 184 -26.24 9.85 27.97
CA LEU A 184 -27.08 8.66 27.96
C LEU A 184 -28.48 8.96 27.39
N SER A 185 -28.94 10.22 27.46
CA SER A 185 -30.26 10.64 26.98
C SER A 185 -30.35 10.88 25.47
N ASP A 186 -29.22 11.05 24.77
CA ASP A 186 -29.15 11.38 23.33
C ASP A 186 -29.42 10.18 22.40
N GLY A 187 -29.60 8.97 22.94
CA GLY A 187 -29.93 7.73 22.21
C GLY A 187 -28.86 7.22 21.22
N LYS A 188 -27.76 7.95 21.03
CA LYS A 188 -26.70 7.61 20.06
C LYS A 188 -25.95 6.32 20.42
N ILE A 189 -25.59 6.14 21.68
CA ILE A 189 -24.88 4.94 22.17
C ILE A 189 -25.78 3.72 22.01
N GLU A 190 -27.06 3.84 22.39
CA GLU A 190 -28.05 2.77 22.23
C GLU A 190 -28.22 2.38 20.75
N ALA A 191 -28.36 3.37 19.85
CA ALA A 191 -28.49 3.12 18.42
C ALA A 191 -27.27 2.42 17.82
N GLN A 192 -26.05 2.82 18.23
CA GLN A 192 -24.82 2.18 17.80
C GLN A 192 -24.69 0.75 18.36
N LEU A 193 -25.02 0.55 19.64
CA LEU A 193 -25.03 -0.77 20.27
C LEU A 193 -26.02 -1.72 19.58
N HIS A 194 -27.23 -1.25 19.28
CA HIS A 194 -28.22 -2.03 18.52
C HIS A 194 -27.72 -2.40 17.12
N ARG A 195 -27.02 -1.49 16.45
CA ARG A 195 -26.42 -1.79 15.13
C ARG A 195 -25.38 -2.89 15.23
N VAL A 196 -24.45 -2.78 16.18
CA VAL A 196 -23.41 -3.80 16.39
C VAL A 196 -24.01 -5.17 16.76
N ILE A 197 -25.06 -5.19 17.59
CA ILE A 197 -25.78 -6.43 17.90
C ILE A 197 -26.40 -7.02 16.63
N GLY A 198 -27.07 -6.20 15.80
CA GLY A 198 -27.66 -6.65 14.54
C GLY A 198 -26.63 -7.20 13.56
N ASP A 199 -25.49 -6.53 13.42
CA ASP A 199 -24.38 -6.98 12.57
C ASP A 199 -23.79 -8.31 13.08
N LEU A 200 -23.63 -8.46 14.40
CA LEU A 200 -23.15 -9.70 15.01
C LEU A 200 -24.15 -10.85 14.79
N ASP A 201 -25.45 -10.60 14.92
CA ASP A 201 -26.48 -11.61 14.72
C ASP A 201 -26.53 -12.09 13.26
N ALA A 202 -26.32 -11.19 12.30
CA ALA A 202 -26.17 -11.56 10.89
C ALA A 202 -24.96 -12.47 10.66
N VAL A 203 -23.79 -12.12 11.22
CA VAL A 203 -22.57 -12.94 11.13
C VAL A 203 -22.75 -14.30 11.81
N ARG A 204 -23.45 -14.36 12.95
CA ARG A 204 -23.78 -15.60 13.66
C ARG A 204 -24.66 -16.52 12.82
N ALA A 205 -25.68 -15.98 12.16
CA ALA A 205 -26.56 -16.75 11.29
C ALA A 205 -25.79 -17.37 10.11
N GLU A 206 -24.95 -16.56 9.45
CA GLU A 206 -24.10 -17.01 8.34
C GLU A 206 -23.07 -18.06 8.79
N ALA A 207 -22.40 -17.84 9.92
CA ALA A 207 -21.44 -18.78 10.50
C ALA A 207 -22.07 -20.13 10.88
N ARG A 208 -23.31 -20.14 11.38
CA ARG A 208 -24.03 -21.39 11.70
C ARG A 208 -24.27 -22.23 10.45
N GLN A 209 -24.70 -21.59 9.36
CA GLN A 209 -24.88 -22.25 8.06
C GLN A 209 -23.55 -22.77 7.51
N GLY A 210 -22.47 -22.00 7.64
CA GLY A 210 -21.11 -22.44 7.32
C GLY A 210 -20.64 -23.65 8.13
N SER A 211 -20.99 -23.72 9.42
CA SER A 211 -20.65 -24.87 10.28
C SER A 211 -21.38 -26.14 9.85
N LEU A 212 -22.65 -26.03 9.43
CA LEU A 212 -23.44 -27.17 8.93
C LEU A 212 -22.85 -27.76 7.65
N LEU A 213 -22.33 -26.91 6.75
CA LEU A 213 -21.62 -27.35 5.54
C LEU A 213 -20.33 -28.12 5.82
N ARG A 214 -19.73 -27.93 7.01
CA ARG A 214 -18.47 -28.56 7.42
C ARG A 214 -18.69 -29.83 8.24
N GLU A 215 -19.54 -29.77 9.25
CA GLU A 215 -19.78 -30.87 10.20
C GLU A 215 -20.84 -31.87 9.70
N GLY A 216 -21.76 -31.43 8.83
CA GLY A 216 -22.85 -32.26 8.32
C GLY A 216 -23.88 -32.66 9.39
N MET A 217 -24.77 -33.60 9.06
CA MET A 217 -25.65 -34.26 10.05
C MET A 217 -25.20 -35.69 10.29
N LYS A 218 -25.14 -36.11 11.54
CA LYS A 218 -25.01 -37.51 11.91
C LYS A 218 -26.39 -38.15 12.05
N VAL A 219 -26.72 -39.04 11.12
CA VAL A 219 -28.01 -39.73 11.03
C VAL A 219 -27.82 -41.21 11.28
N VAL A 220 -28.53 -41.75 12.28
CA VAL A 220 -28.48 -43.18 12.60
C VAL A 220 -29.75 -43.87 12.13
N ILE A 221 -29.61 -44.93 11.34
CA ILE A 221 -30.72 -45.79 10.92
C ILE A 221 -30.87 -46.91 11.95
N ALA A 222 -31.98 -46.89 12.71
CA ALA A 222 -32.28 -47.86 13.77
C ALA A 222 -33.58 -48.60 13.48
N GLY A 223 -33.67 -49.88 13.85
CA GLY A 223 -34.89 -50.66 13.65
C GLY A 223 -34.65 -52.17 13.76
N ARG A 224 -35.74 -52.94 13.82
CA ARG A 224 -35.69 -54.42 13.95
C ARG A 224 -34.92 -55.06 12.78
N PRO A 225 -34.39 -56.29 12.93
CA PRO A 225 -33.88 -57.06 11.80
C PRO A 225 -34.92 -57.12 10.66
N ASN A 226 -34.45 -57.09 9.41
CA ASN A 226 -35.28 -57.15 8.19
C ASN A 226 -36.24 -55.96 7.92
N ALA A 227 -36.18 -54.88 8.72
CA ALA A 227 -36.92 -53.64 8.45
C ALA A 227 -36.47 -52.89 7.17
N GLY A 228 -35.37 -53.33 6.53
CA GLY A 228 -34.82 -52.76 5.30
C GLY A 228 -33.87 -51.58 5.52
N LYS A 229 -33.16 -51.54 6.65
CA LYS A 229 -32.16 -50.51 6.98
C LYS A 229 -31.06 -50.39 5.92
N SER A 230 -30.41 -51.49 5.57
CA SER A 230 -29.33 -51.53 4.58
C SER A 230 -29.83 -51.22 3.15
N SER A 231 -31.08 -51.53 2.84
CA SER A 231 -31.73 -51.10 1.58
C SER A 231 -31.91 -49.59 1.54
N LEU A 232 -32.32 -48.96 2.65
CA LEU A 232 -32.45 -47.51 2.73
C LEU A 232 -31.08 -46.80 2.67
N LEU A 233 -30.06 -47.37 3.33
CA LEU A 233 -28.69 -46.87 3.22
C LEU A 233 -28.23 -46.82 1.75
N ASN A 234 -28.41 -47.92 1.02
CA ASN A 234 -28.05 -47.99 -0.41
C ASN A 234 -28.86 -46.99 -1.26
N ALA A 235 -30.16 -46.83 -0.98
CA ALA A 235 -31.01 -45.88 -1.68
C ALA A 235 -30.62 -44.41 -1.41
N LEU A 236 -30.17 -44.09 -0.18
CA LEU A 236 -29.66 -42.76 0.18
C LEU A 236 -28.26 -42.51 -0.39
N ALA A 237 -27.39 -43.52 -0.42
CA ALA A 237 -26.03 -43.44 -0.95
C ALA A 237 -25.95 -43.44 -2.49
N GLY A 238 -26.99 -43.90 -3.19
CA GLY A 238 -27.02 -43.98 -4.65
C GLY A 238 -26.08 -45.04 -5.25
N ARG A 239 -25.54 -45.94 -4.42
CA ARG A 239 -24.63 -47.05 -4.80
C ARG A 239 -24.79 -48.23 -3.83
N GLU A 240 -24.42 -49.45 -4.25
CA GLU A 240 -24.47 -50.65 -3.40
C GLU A 240 -23.31 -50.67 -2.37
N ALA A 241 -23.49 -49.99 -1.24
CA ALA A 241 -22.51 -49.92 -0.15
C ALA A 241 -22.63 -51.09 0.86
N ALA A 242 -23.82 -51.66 1.03
CA ALA A 242 -24.10 -52.75 1.97
C ALA A 242 -24.59 -54.03 1.27
N ILE A 243 -24.08 -55.20 1.73
CA ILE A 243 -24.44 -56.52 1.20
C ILE A 243 -25.86 -56.89 1.65
N VAL A 244 -26.78 -57.05 0.69
CA VAL A 244 -28.16 -57.52 0.93
C VAL A 244 -28.20 -59.04 0.77
N THR A 245 -28.46 -59.79 1.84
CA THR A 245 -28.69 -61.26 1.77
C THR A 245 -29.90 -61.64 2.60
N ASP A 246 -30.57 -62.75 2.26
CA ASP A 246 -31.78 -63.24 2.93
C ASP A 246 -31.54 -63.88 4.31
N ILE A 247 -30.27 -63.94 4.77
CA ILE A 247 -29.91 -64.45 6.10
C ILE A 247 -30.12 -63.34 7.13
N ALA A 248 -30.97 -63.56 8.14
CA ALA A 248 -31.21 -62.57 9.20
C ALA A 248 -29.90 -62.26 9.98
N GLY A 249 -29.53 -60.98 10.11
CA GLY A 249 -28.39 -60.53 10.95
C GLY A 249 -27.06 -60.32 10.20
N THR A 250 -27.10 -59.79 8.98
CA THR A 250 -25.93 -59.64 8.10
C THR A 250 -25.06 -58.42 8.37
N THR A 251 -25.63 -57.31 8.88
CA THR A 251 -24.86 -56.14 9.34
C THR A 251 -24.38 -56.35 10.77
N ARG A 252 -23.25 -57.06 10.90
CA ARG A 252 -22.62 -57.36 12.21
C ARG A 252 -21.71 -56.23 12.70
N ASP A 253 -21.24 -55.37 11.78
CA ASP A 253 -20.47 -54.16 12.06
C ASP A 253 -21.25 -52.90 11.68
N VAL A 254 -20.99 -51.80 12.39
CA VAL A 254 -21.56 -50.48 12.11
C VAL A 254 -20.97 -49.95 10.80
N LEU A 255 -21.78 -49.81 9.76
CA LEU A 255 -21.37 -49.24 8.48
C LEU A 255 -21.57 -47.72 8.52
N ARG A 256 -20.51 -46.98 8.17
CA ARG A 256 -20.52 -45.51 8.12
C ARG A 256 -20.34 -45.09 6.67
N GLU A 257 -21.34 -44.42 6.11
CA GLU A 257 -21.25 -43.83 4.79
C GLU A 257 -21.35 -42.31 4.91
N HIS A 258 -20.49 -41.62 4.16
CA HIS A 258 -20.56 -40.18 3.98
C HIS A 258 -21.24 -39.93 2.64
N ILE A 259 -22.44 -39.35 2.68
CA ILE A 259 -23.22 -39.02 1.50
C ILE A 259 -23.48 -37.53 1.45
N HIS A 260 -23.92 -37.04 0.29
CA HIS A 260 -24.34 -35.66 0.11
C HIS A 260 -25.80 -35.61 -0.34
N ILE A 261 -26.56 -34.69 0.23
CA ILE A 261 -27.91 -34.35 -0.22
C ILE A 261 -27.87 -32.89 -0.67
N ASP A 262 -27.90 -32.63 -1.97
CA ASP A 262 -27.83 -31.28 -2.55
C ASP A 262 -26.70 -30.39 -1.97
N GLY A 263 -25.51 -30.97 -1.78
CA GLY A 263 -24.33 -30.28 -1.23
C GLY A 263 -24.20 -30.34 0.30
N MET A 264 -25.26 -30.71 1.02
CA MET A 264 -25.25 -30.93 2.48
C MET A 264 -24.59 -32.26 2.84
N PRO A 265 -23.51 -32.28 3.66
CA PRO A 265 -22.90 -33.53 4.10
C PRO A 265 -23.80 -34.28 5.10
N LEU A 266 -23.95 -35.58 4.91
CA LEU A 266 -24.68 -36.46 5.81
C LEU A 266 -23.81 -37.67 6.16
N HIS A 267 -23.59 -37.88 7.46
CA HIS A 267 -22.92 -39.06 7.99
C HIS A 267 -23.99 -40.08 8.37
N ILE A 268 -24.29 -41.01 7.46
CA ILE A 268 -25.27 -42.08 7.71
C ILE A 268 -24.59 -43.26 8.36
N ILE A 269 -25.20 -43.75 9.42
CA ILE A 269 -24.74 -44.90 10.17
C ILE A 269 -25.82 -45.98 10.13
N ASP A 270 -25.55 -47.10 9.46
CA ASP A 270 -26.40 -48.28 9.50
C ASP A 270 -26.01 -49.15 10.69
N THR A 271 -26.97 -49.35 11.59
CA THR A 271 -26.76 -50.11 12.83
C THR A 271 -27.20 -51.55 12.66
N ALA A 272 -26.54 -52.45 13.40
CA ALA A 272 -27.02 -53.82 13.57
C ALA A 272 -28.48 -53.81 14.05
N GLY A 273 -29.30 -54.76 13.60
CA GLY A 273 -30.69 -54.85 14.05
C GLY A 273 -30.77 -54.99 15.57
N LEU A 274 -31.46 -54.06 16.23
CA LEU A 274 -31.66 -54.11 17.68
C LEU A 274 -32.56 -55.33 18.02
N ARG A 275 -32.12 -56.21 18.94
CA ARG A 275 -32.89 -57.34 19.49
C ARG A 275 -32.22 -57.86 20.77
N GLU A 276 -32.83 -58.83 21.45
CA GLU A 276 -32.12 -59.60 22.49
C GLU A 276 -31.08 -60.52 21.83
N ALA A 277 -29.82 -60.43 22.28
CA ALA A 277 -28.68 -61.12 21.69
C ALA A 277 -28.57 -62.57 22.17
N SER A 278 -28.24 -63.48 21.25
CA SER A 278 -28.01 -64.90 21.56
C SER A 278 -26.52 -65.25 21.74
N ASP A 279 -25.61 -64.41 21.22
CA ASP A 279 -24.16 -64.57 21.31
C ASP A 279 -23.44 -63.29 21.78
N GLU A 280 -22.19 -63.43 22.21
CA GLU A 280 -21.38 -62.32 22.77
C GLU A 280 -20.98 -61.27 21.73
N VAL A 281 -20.84 -61.65 20.46
CA VAL A 281 -20.45 -60.76 19.35
C VAL A 281 -21.62 -59.85 18.98
N GLU A 282 -22.83 -60.40 18.96
CA GLU A 282 -24.09 -59.72 18.72
C GLU A 282 -24.41 -58.72 19.84
N ARG A 283 -24.11 -59.06 21.10
CA ARG A 283 -24.21 -58.14 22.24
C ARG A 283 -23.30 -56.92 22.08
N ILE A 284 -22.06 -57.12 21.65
CA ILE A 284 -21.10 -56.02 21.37
C ILE A 284 -21.60 -55.15 20.20
N GLY A 285 -22.19 -55.77 19.15
CA GLY A 285 -22.79 -55.06 18.03
C GLY A 285 -23.94 -54.14 18.45
N ILE A 286 -24.83 -54.62 19.34
CA ILE A 286 -25.94 -53.84 19.89
C ILE A 286 -25.45 -52.70 20.80
N GLU A 287 -24.44 -52.95 21.64
CA GLU A 287 -23.87 -51.91 22.51
C GLU A 287 -23.22 -50.78 21.69
N ARG A 288 -22.51 -51.13 20.60
CA ARG A 288 -21.99 -50.15 19.64
C ARG A 288 -23.10 -49.37 18.94
N ALA A 289 -24.19 -50.02 18.55
CA ALA A 289 -25.34 -49.34 17.94
C ALA A 289 -25.95 -48.29 18.88
N TRP A 290 -26.10 -48.61 20.17
CA TRP A 290 -26.58 -47.64 21.17
C TRP A 290 -25.65 -46.44 21.34
N LYS A 291 -24.34 -46.66 21.36
CA LYS A 291 -23.35 -45.57 21.45
C LYS A 291 -23.42 -44.62 20.25
N GLU A 292 -23.71 -45.13 19.06
CA GLU A 292 -23.90 -44.27 17.88
C GLU A 292 -25.22 -43.50 17.93
N ILE A 293 -26.30 -44.12 18.42
CA ILE A 293 -27.60 -43.47 18.62
C ILE A 293 -27.50 -42.30 19.60
N GLU A 294 -26.78 -42.48 20.72
CA GLU A 294 -26.57 -41.43 21.73
C GLU A 294 -25.83 -40.19 21.19
N GLN A 295 -25.03 -40.36 20.13
CA GLN A 295 -24.26 -39.30 19.50
C GLN A 295 -24.90 -38.76 18.22
N ALA A 296 -26.08 -39.25 17.84
CA ALA A 296 -26.74 -38.86 16.61
C ALA A 296 -27.40 -37.49 16.73
N ASP A 297 -27.45 -36.74 15.64
CA ASP A 297 -28.28 -35.53 15.54
C ASP A 297 -29.75 -35.91 15.25
N ARG A 298 -29.96 -37.08 14.64
CA ARG A 298 -31.28 -37.62 14.33
C ARG A 298 -31.28 -39.14 14.17
N VAL A 299 -32.38 -39.78 14.59
CA VAL A 299 -32.61 -41.22 14.38
C VAL A 299 -33.70 -41.43 13.33
N LEU A 300 -33.37 -42.22 12.30
CA LEU A 300 -34.34 -42.79 11.37
C LEU A 300 -34.81 -44.14 11.90
N PHE A 301 -36.01 -44.16 12.49
CA PHE A 301 -36.60 -45.36 13.06
C PHE A 301 -37.33 -46.17 11.97
N MET A 302 -36.67 -47.20 11.45
CA MET A 302 -37.15 -48.07 10.38
C MET A 302 -38.16 -49.10 10.86
N VAL A 303 -39.33 -49.10 10.22
CA VAL A 303 -40.45 -50.01 10.50
C VAL A 303 -40.84 -50.74 9.22
N ASP A 304 -41.00 -52.06 9.31
CA ASP A 304 -41.57 -52.87 8.22
C ASP A 304 -43.09 -52.74 8.23
N GLY A 305 -43.65 -52.04 7.24
CA GLY A 305 -45.09 -51.79 7.15
C GLY A 305 -45.93 -53.06 7.03
N THR A 306 -45.36 -54.18 6.59
CA THR A 306 -46.06 -55.47 6.49
C THR A 306 -46.28 -56.15 7.85
N THR A 307 -45.62 -55.67 8.91
CA THR A 307 -45.62 -56.31 10.23
C THR A 307 -46.49 -55.61 11.27
N THR A 308 -46.87 -54.35 11.06
CA THR A 308 -47.69 -53.57 12.01
C THR A 308 -48.34 -52.36 11.35
N ASP A 309 -49.61 -52.11 11.66
CA ASP A 309 -50.34 -50.90 11.27
C ASP A 309 -50.11 -49.72 12.23
N ALA A 310 -49.41 -49.95 13.36
CA ALA A 310 -49.11 -48.90 14.31
C ALA A 310 -48.18 -47.85 13.69
N VAL A 311 -48.52 -46.57 13.86
CA VAL A 311 -47.76 -45.42 13.34
C VAL A 311 -47.03 -44.64 14.43
N ASP A 312 -47.44 -44.80 15.69
CA ASP A 312 -46.81 -44.16 16.84
C ASP A 312 -45.56 -44.96 17.26
N PRO A 313 -44.36 -44.35 17.31
CA PRO A 313 -43.14 -45.04 17.69
C PRO A 313 -43.20 -45.69 19.08
N ALA A 314 -43.90 -45.06 20.05
CA ALA A 314 -44.07 -45.62 21.39
C ALA A 314 -45.00 -46.84 21.41
N ALA A 315 -45.92 -46.96 20.45
CA ALA A 315 -46.75 -48.15 20.27
C ALA A 315 -46.04 -49.25 19.46
N ILE A 316 -45.14 -48.88 18.54
CA ILE A 316 -44.38 -49.82 17.71
C ILE A 316 -43.28 -50.51 18.51
N TRP A 317 -42.54 -49.76 19.34
CA TRP A 317 -41.48 -50.30 20.18
C TRP A 317 -41.24 -49.50 21.47
N PRO A 318 -42.05 -49.72 22.51
CA PRO A 318 -42.00 -48.97 23.76
C PRO A 318 -40.61 -48.92 24.40
N ASP A 319 -39.95 -50.09 24.52
CA ASP A 319 -38.65 -50.20 25.20
C ASP A 319 -37.52 -49.47 24.47
N PHE A 320 -37.60 -49.35 23.14
CA PHE A 320 -36.61 -48.61 22.35
C PHE A 320 -36.77 -47.11 22.61
N ILE A 321 -38.00 -46.60 22.55
CA ILE A 321 -38.29 -45.17 22.75
C ILE A 321 -37.97 -44.74 24.18
N ALA A 322 -38.28 -45.56 25.19
CA ALA A 322 -37.97 -45.26 26.59
C ALA A 322 -36.46 -45.14 26.87
N ARG A 323 -35.60 -45.72 26.02
CA ARG A 323 -34.14 -45.69 26.17
C ARG A 323 -33.47 -44.55 25.37
N LEU A 324 -34.20 -43.85 24.50
CA LEU A 324 -33.65 -42.72 23.75
C LEU A 324 -33.52 -41.46 24.63
N PRO A 325 -32.54 -40.57 24.37
CA PRO A 325 -32.48 -39.28 25.06
C PRO A 325 -33.73 -38.43 24.78
N GLU A 326 -34.26 -37.75 25.81
CA GLU A 326 -35.52 -36.97 25.72
C GLU A 326 -35.54 -35.90 24.61
N ARG A 327 -34.36 -35.39 24.21
CA ARG A 327 -34.22 -34.32 23.19
C ARG A 327 -33.80 -34.82 21.81
N LEU A 328 -33.61 -36.13 21.61
CA LEU A 328 -33.12 -36.66 20.34
C LEU A 328 -34.27 -36.74 19.31
N PRO A 329 -34.22 -36.01 18.18
CA PRO A 329 -35.29 -36.05 17.20
C PRO A 329 -35.40 -37.43 16.51
N ILE A 330 -36.63 -37.91 16.35
CA ILE A 330 -36.93 -39.21 15.73
C ILE A 330 -37.78 -38.97 14.48
N THR A 331 -37.40 -39.61 13.37
CA THR A 331 -38.23 -39.72 12.16
C THR A 331 -38.59 -41.18 11.96
N VAL A 332 -39.87 -41.50 12.01
CA VAL A 332 -40.37 -42.86 11.76
C VAL A 332 -40.43 -43.09 10.26
N VAL A 333 -39.81 -44.15 9.78
CA VAL A 333 -39.77 -44.50 8.35
C VAL A 333 -40.45 -45.84 8.15
N ARG A 334 -41.66 -45.81 7.58
CA ARG A 334 -42.43 -47.01 7.22
C ARG A 334 -42.03 -47.47 5.82
N ASN A 335 -41.37 -48.62 5.79
CA ASN A 335 -40.82 -49.24 4.58
C ASN A 335 -41.78 -50.28 3.98
N LYS A 336 -41.51 -50.67 2.73
CA LYS A 336 -42.26 -51.66 1.94
C LYS A 336 -43.67 -51.20 1.52
N ALA A 337 -43.83 -49.89 1.27
CA ALA A 337 -45.07 -49.32 0.73
C ALA A 337 -45.49 -49.93 -0.63
N ASP A 338 -44.53 -50.46 -1.40
CA ASP A 338 -44.77 -51.24 -2.63
C ASP A 338 -45.56 -52.54 -2.37
N VAL A 339 -45.46 -53.10 -1.17
CA VAL A 339 -46.16 -54.33 -0.76
C VAL A 339 -47.45 -54.03 0.00
N THR A 340 -47.45 -53.00 0.85
CA THR A 340 -48.61 -52.64 1.68
C THR A 340 -49.64 -51.77 0.96
N GLY A 341 -49.26 -51.11 -0.14
CA GLY A 341 -50.12 -50.15 -0.85
C GLY A 341 -50.34 -48.84 -0.10
N GLU A 342 -49.52 -48.54 0.92
CA GLU A 342 -49.59 -47.29 1.68
C GLU A 342 -49.27 -46.07 0.78
N THR A 343 -50.01 -44.96 0.98
CA THR A 343 -49.73 -43.70 0.27
C THR A 343 -48.37 -43.13 0.69
N LEU A 344 -47.47 -42.98 -0.28
CA LEU A 344 -46.15 -42.38 -0.09
C LEU A 344 -46.25 -40.91 0.35
N GLY A 345 -45.37 -40.47 1.23
CA GLY A 345 -45.31 -39.07 1.65
C GLY A 345 -44.89 -38.85 3.11
N LEU A 346 -44.83 -37.58 3.49
CA LEU A 346 -44.55 -37.10 4.85
C LEU A 346 -45.88 -36.79 5.56
N SER A 347 -45.97 -37.20 6.82
CA SER A 347 -47.08 -36.87 7.72
C SER A 347 -46.55 -36.71 9.14
N GLU A 348 -47.35 -36.14 10.04
CA GLU A 348 -46.97 -35.97 11.45
C GLU A 348 -47.90 -36.81 12.32
N VAL A 349 -47.34 -37.58 13.26
CA VAL A 349 -48.09 -38.45 14.18
C VAL A 349 -47.48 -38.35 15.56
N SER A 350 -48.30 -38.02 16.57
CA SER A 350 -47.88 -37.90 17.98
C SER A 350 -46.66 -36.99 18.20
N GLY A 351 -46.49 -35.94 17.38
CA GLY A 351 -45.33 -35.02 17.45
C GLY A 351 -44.06 -35.57 16.81
N HIS A 352 -44.13 -36.70 16.09
CA HIS A 352 -43.03 -37.28 15.34
C HIS A 352 -43.30 -37.22 13.83
N SER A 353 -42.25 -36.96 13.05
CA SER A 353 -42.31 -37.01 11.59
C SER A 353 -42.38 -38.47 11.11
N LEU A 354 -43.34 -38.78 10.25
CA LEU A 354 -43.59 -40.10 9.68
C LEU A 354 -43.45 -40.06 8.15
N VAL A 355 -42.51 -40.83 7.61
CA VAL A 355 -42.26 -40.96 6.18
C VAL A 355 -42.63 -42.37 5.72
N ARG A 356 -43.49 -42.48 4.70
CA ARG A 356 -43.84 -43.74 4.04
C ARG A 356 -43.10 -43.85 2.71
N LEU A 357 -42.30 -44.90 2.55
CA LEU A 357 -41.46 -45.11 1.36
C LEU A 357 -41.27 -46.60 1.01
N SER A 358 -40.75 -46.86 -0.19
CA SER A 358 -40.16 -48.16 -0.54
C SER A 358 -38.66 -48.01 -0.76
N ALA A 359 -37.86 -48.50 0.17
CA ALA A 359 -36.41 -48.49 0.05
C ALA A 359 -35.89 -49.41 -1.07
N ARG A 360 -36.72 -50.37 -1.54
CA ARG A 360 -36.37 -51.29 -2.62
C ARG A 360 -36.54 -50.66 -4.00
N THR A 361 -37.65 -49.97 -4.23
CA THR A 361 -37.93 -49.32 -5.53
C THR A 361 -37.35 -47.91 -5.59
N GLY A 362 -37.04 -47.30 -4.44
CA GLY A 362 -36.59 -45.92 -4.32
C GLY A 362 -37.73 -44.89 -4.24
N GLU A 363 -38.98 -45.32 -4.41
CA GLU A 363 -40.14 -44.43 -4.35
C GLU A 363 -40.35 -43.86 -2.94
N GLY A 364 -40.49 -42.53 -2.82
CA GLY A 364 -40.63 -41.82 -1.55
C GLY A 364 -39.33 -41.48 -0.82
N VAL A 365 -38.17 -41.93 -1.31
CA VAL A 365 -36.85 -41.60 -0.70
C VAL A 365 -36.52 -40.11 -0.85
N GLU A 366 -36.94 -39.46 -1.94
CA GLU A 366 -36.76 -38.01 -2.13
C GLU A 366 -37.49 -37.16 -1.08
N VAL A 367 -38.64 -37.63 -0.59
CA VAL A 367 -39.37 -36.98 0.50
C VAL A 367 -38.57 -37.03 1.80
N LEU A 368 -37.91 -38.17 2.06
CA LEU A 368 -37.00 -38.30 3.20
C LEU A 368 -35.78 -37.38 3.06
N ARG A 369 -35.19 -37.26 1.85
CA ARG A 369 -34.09 -36.33 1.58
C ARG A 369 -34.49 -34.88 1.86
N ALA A 370 -35.67 -34.45 1.39
CA ALA A 370 -36.20 -33.11 1.64
C ALA A 370 -36.41 -32.84 3.14
N HIS A 371 -37.04 -33.79 3.85
CA HIS A 371 -37.25 -33.71 5.30
C HIS A 371 -35.94 -33.58 6.09
N LEU A 372 -34.91 -34.33 5.71
CA LEU A 372 -33.59 -34.25 6.38
C LEU A 372 -32.92 -32.89 6.20
N LYS A 373 -33.05 -32.26 5.02
CA LYS A 373 -32.55 -30.90 4.77
C LYS A 373 -33.28 -29.86 5.62
N GLU A 374 -34.62 -29.89 5.59
CA GLU A 374 -35.47 -28.97 6.37
C GLU A 374 -35.19 -29.09 7.87
N SER A 375 -34.98 -30.31 8.34
CA SER A 375 -34.69 -30.62 9.73
C SER A 375 -33.34 -30.12 10.22
N MET A 376 -32.39 -29.90 9.32
CA MET A 376 -31.10 -29.27 9.64
C MET A 376 -31.21 -27.73 9.65
N GLY A 377 -32.27 -27.18 9.04
CA GLY A 377 -32.34 -25.76 8.71
C GLY A 377 -31.40 -25.37 7.57
N PHE A 378 -31.08 -26.29 6.66
CA PHE A 378 -30.15 -26.05 5.55
C PHE A 378 -30.83 -25.29 4.41
N GLU A 379 -30.31 -24.11 4.05
CA GLU A 379 -30.80 -23.28 2.94
C GLU A 379 -29.86 -23.32 1.73
N THR A 380 -30.41 -23.53 0.54
CA THR A 380 -29.64 -23.75 -0.70
C THR A 380 -29.19 -22.46 -1.42
N ASN A 381 -29.75 -21.30 -1.06
CA ASN A 381 -29.57 -20.03 -1.80
C ASN A 381 -28.42 -19.13 -1.28
N MET A 382 -27.43 -19.69 -0.61
CA MET A 382 -26.32 -18.93 -0.04
C MET A 382 -25.19 -18.71 -1.04
N GLU A 383 -25.36 -17.78 -1.98
CA GLU A 383 -24.23 -17.24 -2.74
C GLU A 383 -23.37 -16.35 -1.83
N GLY A 384 -22.10 -16.74 -1.62
CA GLY A 384 -21.11 -15.90 -0.93
C GLY A 384 -20.78 -16.24 0.53
N GLY A 385 -21.37 -17.30 1.11
CA GLY A 385 -21.12 -17.69 2.50
C GLY A 385 -19.69 -18.20 2.77
N PHE A 386 -19.27 -18.15 4.04
CA PHE A 386 -17.97 -18.63 4.53
C PHE A 386 -18.13 -19.83 5.50
N LEU A 387 -17.09 -20.65 5.64
CA LEU A 387 -17.06 -21.72 6.64
C LEU A 387 -16.63 -21.17 8.01
N ALA A 388 -17.26 -21.70 9.06
CA ALA A 388 -16.93 -21.42 10.44
C ALA A 388 -16.83 -22.72 11.25
N ARG A 389 -16.02 -22.71 12.30
CA ARG A 389 -15.80 -23.82 13.22
C ARG A 389 -16.56 -23.60 14.52
N ARG A 390 -16.75 -24.67 15.29
CA ARG A 390 -17.36 -24.60 16.63
C ARG A 390 -16.69 -23.57 17.55
N ARG A 391 -15.36 -23.41 17.49
CA ARG A 391 -14.65 -22.37 18.26
C ARG A 391 -15.08 -20.95 17.86
N HIS A 392 -15.31 -20.70 16.57
CA HIS A 392 -15.75 -19.41 16.08
C HIS A 392 -17.18 -19.13 16.55
N LEU A 393 -18.06 -20.13 16.45
CA LEU A 393 -19.42 -20.04 16.96
C LEU A 393 -19.44 -19.73 18.46
N GLN A 394 -18.59 -20.40 19.25
CA GLN A 394 -18.48 -20.14 20.68
C GLN A 394 -18.03 -18.71 20.98
N ALA A 395 -17.00 -18.21 20.29
CA ALA A 395 -16.52 -16.84 20.44
C ALA A 395 -17.59 -15.80 20.06
N LEU A 396 -18.31 -16.03 18.96
CA LEU A 396 -19.44 -15.18 18.53
C LEU A 396 -20.58 -15.21 19.56
N GLU A 397 -20.88 -16.35 20.16
CA GLU A 397 -21.93 -16.51 21.18
C GLU A 397 -21.55 -15.82 22.51
N GLN A 398 -20.27 -15.91 22.89
CA GLN A 398 -19.72 -15.20 24.05
C GLN A 398 -19.75 -13.69 23.82
N ALA A 399 -19.32 -13.21 22.65
CA ALA A 399 -19.42 -11.80 22.28
C ALA A 399 -20.87 -11.30 22.31
N ALA A 400 -21.83 -12.10 21.79
CA ALA A 400 -23.25 -11.76 21.85
C ALA A 400 -23.75 -11.66 23.28
N THR A 401 -23.34 -12.58 24.16
CA THR A 401 -23.69 -12.56 25.58
C THR A 401 -23.21 -11.26 26.24
N HIS A 402 -21.94 -10.88 26.03
CA HIS A 402 -21.38 -9.64 26.53
C HIS A 402 -22.12 -8.40 25.99
N LEU A 403 -22.47 -8.36 24.71
CA LEU A 403 -23.23 -7.23 24.16
C LEU A 403 -24.64 -7.13 24.73
N GLN A 404 -25.31 -8.25 24.97
CA GLN A 404 -26.63 -8.24 25.63
C GLN A 404 -26.53 -7.83 27.10
N GLN A 405 -25.48 -8.26 27.81
CA GLN A 405 -25.19 -7.81 29.16
C GLN A 405 -24.90 -6.30 29.19
N GLY A 406 -24.02 -5.81 28.31
CA GLY A 406 -23.72 -4.38 28.16
C GLY A 406 -24.97 -3.55 27.83
N LYS A 407 -25.85 -4.06 26.97
CA LYS A 407 -27.16 -3.44 26.69
C LYS A 407 -28.04 -3.35 27.94
N ALA A 408 -28.14 -4.42 28.72
CA ALA A 408 -28.90 -4.43 29.96
C ALA A 408 -28.33 -3.44 31.00
N GLN A 409 -27.00 -3.33 31.09
CA GLN A 409 -26.33 -2.36 31.97
C GLN A 409 -26.57 -0.92 31.52
N LEU A 410 -26.56 -0.67 30.20
CA LEU A 410 -26.85 0.65 29.64
C LEU A 410 -28.30 1.08 29.90
N LEU A 411 -29.28 0.23 29.59
CA LEU A 411 -30.71 0.58 29.65
C LEU A 411 -31.31 0.48 31.06
N GLY A 412 -30.83 -0.47 31.86
CA GLY A 412 -31.35 -0.73 33.20
C GLY A 412 -30.62 0.04 34.29
N ALA A 413 -29.28 -0.04 34.29
CA ALA A 413 -28.44 0.51 35.36
C ALA A 413 -27.82 1.87 35.03
N TRP A 414 -27.95 2.35 33.79
CA TRP A 414 -27.34 3.61 33.31
C TRP A 414 -25.82 3.66 33.54
N ALA A 415 -25.16 2.48 33.51
CA ALA A 415 -23.77 2.32 33.90
C ALA A 415 -22.85 2.25 32.66
N GLY A 416 -22.29 3.41 32.27
CA GLY A 416 -21.34 3.51 31.15
C GLY A 416 -20.06 2.70 31.35
N GLU A 417 -19.54 2.62 32.58
CA GLU A 417 -18.33 1.86 32.92
C GLU A 417 -18.50 0.35 32.71
N LEU A 418 -19.66 -0.18 33.10
CA LEU A 418 -19.97 -1.60 32.90
C LEU A 418 -20.17 -1.90 31.41
N LEU A 419 -20.82 -1.00 30.67
CA LEU A 419 -20.89 -1.13 29.21
C LEU A 419 -19.49 -1.16 28.58
N ALA A 420 -18.57 -0.28 28.99
CA ALA A 420 -17.21 -0.24 28.45
C ALA A 420 -16.47 -1.57 28.66
N GLU A 421 -16.61 -2.18 29.84
CA GLU A 421 -16.01 -3.48 30.14
C GLU A 421 -16.64 -4.62 29.32
N GLU A 422 -17.96 -4.66 29.19
CA GLU A 422 -18.65 -5.65 28.35
C GLU A 422 -18.26 -5.53 26.86
N LEU A 423 -18.11 -4.30 26.36
CA LEU A 423 -17.61 -4.05 25.00
C LEU A 423 -16.16 -4.54 24.82
N ARG A 424 -15.31 -4.37 25.84
CA ARG A 424 -13.92 -4.87 25.83
C ARG A 424 -13.89 -6.40 25.76
N LEU A 425 -14.72 -7.07 26.55
CA LEU A 425 -14.84 -8.53 26.57
C LEU A 425 -15.41 -9.07 25.25
N ALA A 426 -16.43 -8.42 24.68
CA ALA A 426 -16.96 -8.77 23.36
C ALA A 426 -15.87 -8.66 22.27
N GLN A 427 -15.10 -7.57 22.26
CA GLN A 427 -14.00 -7.38 21.32
C GLN A 427 -12.91 -8.44 21.46
N GLN A 428 -12.55 -8.81 22.69
CA GLN A 428 -11.55 -9.85 22.96
C GLN A 428 -11.98 -11.19 22.34
N ASN A 429 -13.21 -11.63 22.59
CA ASN A 429 -13.74 -12.87 22.02
C ASN A 429 -13.74 -12.84 20.49
N LEU A 430 -14.09 -11.72 19.86
CA LEU A 430 -14.06 -11.60 18.39
C LEU A 430 -12.63 -11.63 17.85
N SER A 431 -11.66 -10.99 18.51
CA SER A 431 -10.26 -10.94 18.06
C SER A 431 -9.56 -12.30 18.15
N GLU A 432 -10.01 -13.17 19.07
CA GLU A 432 -9.54 -14.56 19.16
C GLU A 432 -9.88 -15.41 17.91
N ILE A 433 -10.86 -14.99 17.10
CA ILE A 433 -11.23 -15.69 15.87
C ILE A 433 -10.13 -15.55 14.81
N THR A 434 -9.67 -14.32 14.55
CA THR A 434 -8.60 -14.00 13.60
C THR A 434 -7.21 -14.26 14.19
N GLY A 435 -7.10 -14.50 15.50
CA GLY A 435 -5.82 -14.73 16.17
C GLY A 435 -4.98 -13.46 16.33
N GLU A 436 -5.56 -12.29 16.05
CA GLU A 436 -4.96 -11.01 16.41
C GLU A 436 -5.00 -10.84 17.93
N PHE A 437 -3.90 -11.21 18.60
CA PHE A 437 -3.65 -10.72 19.95
C PHE A 437 -3.08 -9.31 19.88
N SER A 438 -3.95 -8.30 19.85
CA SER A 438 -4.19 -7.40 20.99
C SER A 438 -5.04 -6.17 20.59
N SER A 439 -6.02 -5.84 21.43
CA SER A 439 -6.61 -4.50 21.53
C SER A 439 -5.59 -3.47 22.07
N ASP A 440 -4.37 -3.90 22.40
CA ASP A 440 -3.27 -3.08 22.90
C ASP A 440 -2.51 -2.34 21.80
N ASP A 441 -2.45 -2.83 20.56
CA ASP A 441 -1.70 -2.19 19.47
C ASP A 441 -2.35 -0.86 19.04
N LEU A 442 -3.64 -0.93 18.71
CA LEU A 442 -4.47 0.24 18.36
C LEU A 442 -4.68 1.17 19.55
N SER A 443 -4.88 0.63 20.76
CA SER A 443 -5.00 1.47 21.96
C SER A 443 -3.67 2.11 22.35
N THR A 444 -2.51 1.46 22.13
CA THR A 444 -1.19 2.05 22.34
C THR A 444 -0.98 3.21 21.38
N LEU A 445 -1.22 3.00 20.08
CA LEU A 445 -1.12 4.05 19.07
C LEU A 445 -2.08 5.22 19.35
N THR A 446 -3.29 4.94 19.84
CA THR A 446 -4.27 5.97 20.21
C THR A 446 -3.82 6.74 21.45
N LYS A 447 -3.34 6.04 22.50
CA LYS A 447 -2.82 6.65 23.74
C LYS A 447 -1.59 7.52 23.47
N ILE A 448 -0.64 7.05 22.65
CA ILE A 448 0.53 7.87 22.29
C ILE A 448 0.12 9.10 21.47
N ASN A 449 -0.83 8.96 20.54
CA ASN A 449 -1.34 10.08 19.75
C ASN A 449 -2.03 11.11 20.66
N ALA A 450 -2.92 10.67 21.55
CA ALA A 450 -3.66 11.57 22.44
C ALA A 450 -2.78 12.25 23.49
N LYS A 451 -1.73 11.59 24.00
CA LYS A 451 -0.91 12.13 25.11
C LYS A 451 0.35 12.87 24.66
N ILE A 452 0.97 12.47 23.55
CA ILE A 452 2.23 13.06 23.09
C ILE A 452 1.99 14.16 22.05
N ILE A 453 1.16 13.92 21.04
CA ILE A 453 1.03 14.83 19.90
C ILE A 453 0.48 16.20 20.31
N PRO A 454 -0.65 16.34 21.03
CA PRO A 454 -1.16 17.66 21.42
C PRO A 454 -0.15 18.47 22.22
N PHE A 455 0.59 17.82 23.12
CA PHE A 455 1.58 18.48 23.96
C PHE A 455 2.79 18.97 23.15
N VAL A 456 3.30 18.11 22.26
CA VAL A 456 4.42 18.45 21.35
C VAL A 456 4.02 19.55 20.35
N VAL A 457 2.79 19.49 19.83
CA VAL A 457 2.20 20.54 18.98
C VAL A 457 2.11 21.86 19.73
N LEU A 458 1.67 21.85 20.99
CA LEU A 458 1.60 23.07 21.82
C LEU A 458 2.98 23.66 22.10
N CYS A 459 3.99 22.83 22.40
CA CYS A 459 5.36 23.31 22.57
C CYS A 459 5.89 23.96 21.29
N TYR A 460 5.60 23.38 20.11
CA TYR A 460 6.01 23.95 18.83
C TYR A 460 5.21 25.18 18.44
N PHE A 461 3.93 25.24 18.81
CA PHE A 461 3.10 26.42 18.64
C PHE A 461 3.74 27.63 19.35
N ILE A 462 4.13 27.47 20.62
CA ILE A 462 4.80 28.53 21.39
C ILE A 462 6.15 28.89 20.76
N ALA A 463 6.89 27.91 20.24
CA ALA A 463 8.15 28.16 19.54
C ALA A 463 7.99 28.99 18.27
N ASN A 464 6.91 28.78 17.52
CA ASN A 464 6.66 29.57 16.32
C ASN A 464 6.05 30.94 16.64
N LEU A 465 5.25 31.05 17.70
CA LEU A 465 4.75 32.33 18.20
C LEU A 465 5.94 33.27 18.51
N ASP A 466 6.90 32.82 19.31
CA ASP A 466 8.09 33.63 19.65
C ASP A 466 8.92 34.04 18.43
N LYS A 467 9.09 33.15 17.44
CA LYS A 467 9.78 33.48 16.18
C LYS A 467 9.10 34.61 15.44
N THR A 468 7.78 34.67 15.47
CA THR A 468 7.01 35.73 14.81
C THR A 468 7.01 37.05 15.60
N ASN A 469 7.24 37.03 16.92
CA ASN A 469 7.17 38.21 17.77
C ASN A 469 8.07 39.36 17.33
N ILE A 470 9.29 39.06 16.88
CA ILE A 470 10.24 40.07 16.39
C ILE A 470 9.72 40.82 15.15
N SER A 471 8.86 40.19 14.34
CA SER A 471 8.24 40.82 13.16
C SER A 471 7.13 41.80 13.54
N ILE A 472 6.34 41.47 14.56
CA ILE A 472 5.25 42.31 15.07
C ILE A 472 5.80 43.44 15.93
N ALA A 473 6.74 43.15 16.83
CA ALA A 473 7.44 44.14 17.64
C ALA A 473 8.03 45.26 16.77
N ALA A 474 8.55 44.94 15.58
CA ALA A 474 9.13 45.90 14.65
C ALA A 474 8.20 47.05 14.25
N LEU A 475 6.87 46.88 14.35
CA LEU A 475 5.88 47.91 14.06
C LEU A 475 5.97 49.13 15.00
N GLN A 476 6.51 48.94 16.23
CA GLN A 476 6.76 49.99 17.24
C GLN A 476 8.24 50.07 17.65
N MET A 477 8.89 48.91 17.89
CA MET A 477 10.26 48.79 18.41
C MET A 477 11.30 49.50 17.54
N ASN A 478 11.16 49.45 16.21
CA ASN A 478 12.14 50.09 15.33
C ASN A 478 12.17 51.61 15.51
N ALA A 479 10.99 52.23 15.71
CA ALA A 479 10.90 53.67 15.98
C ALA A 479 11.42 54.01 17.39
N ASP A 480 11.05 53.20 18.41
CA ASP A 480 11.46 53.39 19.81
C ASP A 480 12.99 53.30 20.00
N LEU A 481 13.64 52.33 19.34
CA LEU A 481 15.08 52.08 19.45
C LEU A 481 15.93 52.78 18.38
N GLY A 482 15.30 53.51 17.45
CA GLY A 482 15.98 54.20 16.34
C GLY A 482 16.66 53.24 15.34
N LEU A 483 16.03 52.11 15.03
CA LEU A 483 16.58 51.10 14.12
C LEU A 483 16.25 51.41 12.66
N THR A 484 17.27 51.37 11.79
CA THR A 484 17.05 51.29 10.33
C THR A 484 16.58 49.90 9.91
N ALA A 485 16.08 49.73 8.68
CA ALA A 485 15.67 48.42 8.20
C ALA A 485 16.86 47.45 8.12
N SER A 486 18.06 47.93 7.79
CA SER A 486 19.30 47.16 7.83
C SER A 486 19.66 46.74 9.26
N MET A 487 19.52 47.64 10.24
CA MET A 487 19.80 47.32 11.65
C MET A 487 18.84 46.26 12.19
N TYR A 488 17.56 46.37 11.84
CA TYR A 488 16.54 45.35 12.14
C TYR A 488 16.88 44.01 11.49
N GLY A 489 17.15 44.02 10.17
CA GLY A 489 17.52 42.82 9.42
C GLY A 489 18.77 42.12 9.97
N LEU A 490 19.77 42.89 10.40
CA LEU A 490 20.96 42.36 11.08
C LEU A 490 20.60 41.68 12.42
N GLY A 491 19.75 42.30 13.23
CA GLY A 491 19.29 41.71 14.50
C GLY A 491 18.48 40.43 14.29
N VAL A 492 17.69 40.37 13.22
CA VAL A 492 17.01 39.14 12.82
C VAL A 492 18.01 38.05 12.44
N GLY A 493 19.01 38.37 11.62
CA GLY A 493 20.03 37.42 11.14
C GLY A 493 20.98 36.88 12.20
N ILE A 494 21.38 37.71 13.19
CA ILE A 494 22.31 37.31 14.26
C ILE A 494 21.80 36.11 15.08
N PHE A 495 20.49 35.99 15.27
CA PHE A 495 19.87 34.81 15.91
C PHE A 495 20.30 33.50 15.23
N TYR A 496 20.29 33.49 13.89
CA TYR A 496 20.64 32.30 13.11
C TYR A 496 22.14 31.94 13.18
N VAL A 497 23.03 32.92 13.44
CA VAL A 497 24.47 32.64 13.67
C VAL A 497 24.65 31.69 14.84
N SER A 498 24.13 32.07 16.00
CA SER A 498 24.17 31.24 17.20
C SER A 498 23.38 29.95 17.03
N TYR A 499 22.21 30.01 16.39
CA TYR A 499 21.37 28.83 16.19
C TYR A 499 22.13 27.74 15.43
N ILE A 500 22.72 28.08 14.27
CA ILE A 500 23.47 27.14 13.43
C ILE A 500 24.68 26.55 14.16
N ILE A 501 25.45 27.39 14.88
CA ILE A 501 26.65 26.95 15.63
C ILE A 501 26.29 25.92 16.71
N PHE A 502 25.20 26.15 17.44
CA PHE A 502 24.83 25.34 18.60
C PHE A 502 23.83 24.21 18.30
N GLU A 503 23.17 24.20 17.13
CA GLU A 503 22.13 23.21 16.79
C GLU A 503 22.67 21.77 16.78
N LEU A 504 23.79 21.53 16.09
CA LEU A 504 24.38 20.20 16.01
C LEU A 504 24.93 19.72 17.37
N PRO A 505 25.75 20.51 18.11
CA PRO A 505 26.19 20.13 19.47
C PRO A 505 25.02 19.89 20.43
N SER A 506 23.97 20.70 20.37
CA SER A 506 22.80 20.57 21.23
C SER A 506 22.09 19.23 21.01
N ASN A 507 21.90 18.80 19.76
CA ASN A 507 21.26 17.52 19.47
C ASN A 507 22.13 16.30 19.87
N ILE A 508 23.46 16.39 19.75
CA ILE A 508 24.36 15.34 20.23
C ILE A 508 24.30 15.21 21.76
N LEU A 509 24.21 16.33 22.47
CA LEU A 509 24.06 16.32 23.93
C LEU A 509 22.72 15.71 24.35
N MET A 510 21.64 16.01 23.63
CA MET A 510 20.31 15.46 23.87
C MET A 510 20.28 13.93 23.85
N THR A 511 20.97 13.28 22.90
CA THR A 511 21.01 11.81 22.84
C THR A 511 21.74 11.20 24.03
N LYS A 512 22.59 11.96 24.73
CA LYS A 512 23.32 11.49 25.92
C LYS A 512 22.57 11.72 27.22
N VAL A 513 21.92 12.88 27.35
CA VAL A 513 21.27 13.33 28.60
C VAL A 513 19.78 13.00 28.66
N GLY A 514 19.17 12.61 27.54
CA GLY A 514 17.74 12.34 27.42
C GLY A 514 16.95 13.55 26.90
N ALA A 515 15.95 13.27 26.07
CA ALA A 515 15.16 14.30 25.40
C ALA A 515 14.36 15.15 26.38
N ARG A 516 13.79 14.57 27.45
CA ARG A 516 12.96 15.29 28.42
C ARG A 516 13.71 16.43 29.10
N LEU A 517 14.89 16.13 29.66
CA LEU A 517 15.70 17.11 30.39
C LEU A 517 16.23 18.19 29.45
N TRP A 518 16.63 17.81 28.24
CA TRP A 518 17.23 18.76 27.30
C TRP A 518 16.20 19.70 26.67
N ILE A 519 15.03 19.18 26.27
CA ILE A 519 13.91 20.00 25.75
C ILE A 519 13.46 20.99 26.82
N ALA A 520 13.30 20.55 28.07
CA ALA A 520 12.94 21.44 29.18
C ALA A 520 13.96 22.56 29.38
N ARG A 521 15.26 22.23 29.37
CA ARG A 521 16.35 23.22 29.48
C ARG A 521 16.28 24.25 28.35
N ILE A 522 16.10 23.79 27.11
CA ILE A 522 15.96 24.66 25.95
C ILE A 522 14.79 25.62 26.18
N MET A 523 13.59 25.12 26.47
CA MET A 523 12.40 25.96 26.65
C MET A 523 12.50 26.98 27.79
N VAL A 524 13.07 26.59 28.93
CA VAL A 524 13.25 27.51 30.06
C VAL A 524 14.29 28.59 29.74
N THR A 525 15.47 28.21 29.23
CA THR A 525 16.53 29.17 28.92
C THR A 525 16.16 30.09 27.75
N TRP A 526 15.46 29.56 26.75
CA TRP A 526 14.89 30.30 25.62
C TRP A 526 13.79 31.26 26.08
N GLY A 527 12.85 30.81 26.93
CA GLY A 527 11.80 31.67 27.48
C GLY A 527 12.34 32.83 28.32
N ILE A 528 13.36 32.59 29.15
CA ILE A 528 14.04 33.65 29.92
C ILE A 528 14.69 34.67 28.98
N ALA A 529 15.39 34.20 27.94
CA ALA A 529 16.01 35.08 26.95
C ALA A 529 14.97 35.88 26.15
N SER A 530 13.83 35.27 25.79
CA SER A 530 12.71 35.94 25.10
C SER A 530 12.09 37.03 25.97
N THR A 531 11.72 36.73 27.23
CA THR A 531 11.24 37.74 28.18
C THR A 531 12.26 38.85 28.42
N GLY A 532 13.56 38.51 28.42
CA GLY A 532 14.67 39.46 28.50
C GLY A 532 14.69 40.51 27.38
N MET A 533 14.10 40.22 26.22
CA MET A 533 14.00 41.17 25.10
C MET A 533 13.22 42.44 25.49
N ALA A 534 12.29 42.36 26.45
CA ALA A 534 11.52 43.52 26.92
C ALA A 534 12.40 44.62 27.54
N PHE A 535 13.64 44.32 27.93
CA PHE A 535 14.56 45.25 28.61
C PHE A 535 15.56 45.94 27.68
N ILE A 536 15.60 45.60 26.39
CA ILE A 536 16.57 46.22 25.47
C ILE A 536 16.27 47.72 25.27
N GLN A 537 17.32 48.50 25.08
CA GLN A 537 17.28 49.96 24.93
C GLN A 537 18.13 50.44 23.74
N SER A 538 18.83 49.54 23.05
CA SER A 538 19.69 49.89 21.91
C SER A 538 19.84 48.72 20.94
N ALA A 539 20.29 49.02 19.72
CA ALA A 539 20.60 48.02 18.69
C ALA A 539 21.64 46.98 19.14
N ASN A 540 22.68 47.40 19.87
CA ASN A 540 23.70 46.46 20.37
C ASN A 540 23.12 45.49 21.40
N GLN A 541 22.23 45.96 22.27
CA GLN A 541 21.53 45.08 23.22
C GLN A 541 20.57 44.12 22.50
N LEU A 542 19.90 44.58 21.43
CA LEU A 542 19.12 43.71 20.55
C LEU A 542 20.01 42.59 19.97
N TYR A 543 21.19 42.92 19.44
CA TYR A 543 22.09 41.95 18.84
C TYR A 543 22.60 40.91 19.84
N VAL A 544 23.00 41.34 21.03
CA VAL A 544 23.42 40.43 22.11
C VAL A 544 22.27 39.51 22.52
N MET A 545 21.08 40.06 22.75
CA MET A 545 19.92 39.25 23.14
C MET A 545 19.50 38.27 22.04
N ARG A 546 19.56 38.66 20.76
CA ARG A 546 19.27 37.77 19.63
C ARG A 546 20.27 36.63 19.51
N PHE A 547 21.56 36.89 19.78
CA PHE A 547 22.58 35.83 19.85
C PHE A 547 22.34 34.86 21.02
N LEU A 548 22.01 35.37 22.20
CA LEU A 548 21.66 34.54 23.36
C LEU A 548 20.41 33.69 23.10
N LEU A 549 19.40 34.28 22.47
CA LEU A 549 18.15 33.61 22.11
C LEU A 549 18.42 32.45 21.13
N GLY A 550 19.22 32.70 20.08
CA GLY A 550 19.57 31.66 19.11
C GLY A 550 20.40 30.53 19.73
N MET A 551 21.29 30.84 20.66
CA MET A 551 22.03 29.83 21.43
C MET A 551 21.11 29.00 22.33
N ALA A 552 20.14 29.65 22.99
CA ALA A 552 19.23 28.99 23.92
C ALA A 552 18.22 28.07 23.20
N GLU A 553 17.69 28.48 22.05
CA GLU A 553 16.69 27.73 21.27
C GLU A 553 17.30 26.58 20.44
N ALA A 554 18.61 26.62 20.18
CA ALA A 554 19.30 25.70 19.29
C ALA A 554 19.04 24.22 19.65
N GLY A 555 18.56 23.46 18.66
CA GLY A 555 18.28 22.03 18.78
C GLY A 555 16.86 21.67 19.24
N PHE A 556 15.97 22.64 19.48
CA PHE A 556 14.58 22.35 19.85
C PHE A 556 13.84 21.52 18.79
N THR A 557 13.81 21.99 17.54
CA THR A 557 13.04 21.34 16.46
C THR A 557 13.58 19.95 16.13
N PRO A 558 14.88 19.75 15.80
CA PRO A 558 15.40 18.41 15.57
C PRO A 558 15.28 17.52 16.83
N GLY A 559 15.30 18.13 18.02
CA GLY A 559 15.11 17.44 19.29
C GLY A 559 13.75 16.80 19.46
N ILE A 560 12.70 17.53 19.09
CA ILE A 560 11.32 17.00 19.09
C ILE A 560 11.15 15.93 18.01
N ILE A 561 11.76 16.10 16.83
CA ILE A 561 11.70 15.10 15.75
C ILE A 561 12.33 13.78 16.20
N TYR A 562 13.49 13.85 16.84
CA TYR A 562 14.14 12.70 17.46
C TYR A 562 13.23 12.06 18.52
N TYR A 563 12.62 12.88 19.38
CA TYR A 563 11.68 12.39 20.39
C TYR A 563 10.50 11.62 19.76
N ILE A 564 9.88 12.14 18.69
CA ILE A 564 8.83 11.43 17.94
C ILE A 564 9.34 10.11 17.38
N ALA A 565 10.56 10.07 16.82
CA ALA A 565 11.15 8.85 16.27
C ALA A 565 11.35 7.75 17.33
N CYS A 566 11.59 8.11 18.60
CA CYS A 566 11.71 7.17 19.71
C CYS A 566 10.36 6.57 20.18
N TRP A 567 9.23 7.18 19.81
CA TRP A 567 7.91 6.82 20.32
C TRP A 567 6.95 6.27 19.27
N PHE A 568 7.17 6.57 17.99
CA PHE A 568 6.27 6.18 16.90
C PHE A 568 6.92 5.15 15.97
N PRO A 569 6.22 4.06 15.61
CA PRO A 569 6.66 3.13 14.55
C PRO A 569 6.75 3.80 13.17
N LYS A 570 7.57 3.24 12.26
CA LYS A 570 7.87 3.79 10.93
C LYS A 570 6.61 4.13 10.13
N SER A 571 5.59 3.27 10.17
CA SER A 571 4.30 3.44 9.50
C SER A 571 3.50 4.67 9.96
N ASN A 572 3.75 5.17 11.19
CA ASN A 572 2.95 6.22 11.82
C ASN A 572 3.73 7.53 12.03
N ARG A 573 5.06 7.52 11.86
CA ARG A 573 5.93 8.70 12.04
C ARG A 573 5.55 9.87 11.13
N ALA A 574 5.28 9.61 9.85
CA ALA A 574 4.94 10.67 8.89
C ALA A 574 3.69 11.45 9.33
N ARG A 575 2.66 10.76 9.84
CA ARG A 575 1.44 11.38 10.35
C ARG A 575 1.68 12.23 11.61
N ALA A 576 2.47 11.71 12.57
CA ALA A 576 2.86 12.44 13.77
C ALA A 576 3.63 13.73 13.42
N MET A 577 4.55 13.65 12.45
CA MET A 577 5.32 14.77 11.93
C MET A 577 4.44 15.82 11.25
N SER A 578 3.43 15.41 10.48
CA SER A 578 2.46 16.33 9.88
C SER A 578 1.68 17.12 10.93
N PHE A 579 1.21 16.48 12.01
CA PHE A 579 0.55 17.20 13.11
C PHE A 579 1.48 18.17 13.81
N PHE A 580 2.72 17.75 14.09
CA PHE A 580 3.75 18.63 14.65
C PHE A 580 3.93 19.88 13.80
N TYR A 581 4.15 19.75 12.48
CA TYR A 581 4.36 20.92 11.61
C TYR A 581 3.10 21.77 11.41
N MET A 582 1.89 21.20 11.46
CA MET A 582 0.66 22.01 11.45
C MET A 582 0.60 22.99 12.65
N GLY A 583 1.20 22.63 13.78
CA GLY A 583 1.34 23.53 14.94
C GLY A 583 2.08 24.84 14.62
N SER A 584 3.05 24.83 13.68
CA SER A 584 3.78 26.06 13.30
C SER A 584 2.92 27.08 12.58
N VAL A 585 2.09 26.61 11.64
CA VAL A 585 1.24 27.48 10.83
C VAL A 585 0.06 27.98 11.67
N ALA A 586 -0.52 27.10 12.50
CA ALA A 586 -1.53 27.48 13.48
C ALA A 586 -1.04 28.58 14.43
N ALA A 587 0.24 28.56 14.82
CA ALA A 587 0.85 29.62 15.62
C ALA A 587 0.86 30.97 14.92
N SER A 588 1.02 31.01 13.60
CA SER A 588 0.93 32.28 12.87
C SER A 588 -0.52 32.77 12.73
N VAL A 589 -1.47 31.84 12.56
CA VAL A 589 -2.92 32.17 12.47
C VAL A 589 -3.43 32.81 13.77
N ILE A 590 -3.02 32.26 14.92
CA ILE A 590 -3.52 32.69 16.24
C ILE A 590 -2.58 33.72 16.89
N GLY A 591 -1.27 33.53 16.75
CA GLY A 591 -0.23 34.34 17.39
C GLY A 591 -0.20 35.76 16.83
N LEU A 592 -0.22 35.95 15.51
CA LEU A 592 -0.13 37.30 14.93
C LEU A 592 -1.24 38.25 15.45
N PRO A 593 -2.54 37.86 15.49
CA PRO A 593 -3.57 38.70 16.11
C PRO A 593 -3.37 38.95 17.62
N ILE A 594 -2.97 37.94 18.39
CA ILE A 594 -2.69 38.07 19.83
C ILE A 594 -1.56 39.07 20.07
N SER A 595 -0.44 38.91 19.36
CA SER A 595 0.70 39.81 19.43
C SER A 595 0.31 41.24 19.04
N GLY A 596 -0.54 41.40 18.02
CA GLY A 596 -1.10 42.69 17.61
C GLY A 596 -1.97 43.36 18.69
N LEU A 597 -2.73 42.58 19.47
CA LEU A 597 -3.49 43.08 20.63
C LEU A 597 -2.55 43.54 21.75
N LEU A 598 -1.48 42.80 22.01
CA LEU A 598 -0.49 43.17 23.04
C LEU A 598 0.23 44.48 22.71
N LEU A 599 0.44 44.80 21.42
CA LEU A 599 0.97 46.11 21.02
C LEU A 599 0.04 47.29 21.36
N ASN A 600 -1.26 47.06 21.56
CA ASN A 600 -2.20 48.10 21.99
C ASN A 600 -2.08 48.43 23.49
N MET A 601 -1.27 47.68 24.26
CA MET A 601 -0.92 48.03 25.65
C MET A 601 0.10 49.18 25.71
N ASP A 602 0.38 49.83 24.58
CA ASP A 602 1.24 51.01 24.50
C ASP A 602 0.76 52.13 25.44
N GLY A 603 1.68 52.64 26.26
CA GLY A 603 1.39 53.66 27.27
C GLY A 603 0.83 53.11 28.60
N LEU A 604 0.44 51.83 28.66
CA LEU A 604 0.02 51.19 29.91
C LEU A 604 1.20 51.10 30.89
N GLY A 605 1.09 51.78 32.02
CA GLY A 605 2.18 51.88 33.01
C GLY A 605 3.38 52.72 32.54
N GLY A 606 3.23 53.52 31.49
CA GLY A 606 4.32 54.31 30.89
C GLY A 606 5.31 53.47 30.08
N ILE A 607 4.94 52.25 29.68
CA ILE A 607 5.77 51.30 28.96
C ILE A 607 5.27 51.17 27.51
N VAL A 608 6.20 51.09 26.56
CA VAL A 608 5.91 50.93 25.13
C VAL A 608 5.38 49.51 24.84
N GLY A 609 4.38 49.39 23.97
CA GLY A 609 3.62 48.14 23.75
C GLY A 609 4.47 46.91 23.40
N TRP A 610 5.51 47.06 22.57
CA TRP A 610 6.40 45.95 22.19
C TRP A 610 7.17 45.32 23.38
N ARG A 611 7.33 46.03 24.49
CA ARG A 611 7.96 45.47 25.71
C ARG A 611 7.01 44.53 26.44
N TRP A 612 5.72 44.87 26.49
CA TRP A 612 4.68 43.99 27.03
C TRP A 612 4.55 42.70 26.22
N LEU A 613 4.65 42.81 24.89
CA LEU A 613 4.66 41.67 23.97
C LEU A 613 5.71 40.62 24.37
N PHE A 614 6.99 40.99 24.41
CA PHE A 614 8.06 40.05 24.79
C PHE A 614 7.96 39.59 26.24
N ALA A 615 7.55 40.47 27.16
CA ALA A 615 7.41 40.12 28.57
C ALA A 615 6.35 39.02 28.79
N ILE A 616 5.21 39.12 28.11
CA ILE A 616 4.08 38.20 28.28
C ILE A 616 4.27 36.92 27.48
N GLU A 617 4.72 37.00 26.22
CA GLU A 617 4.78 35.84 25.33
C GLU A 617 6.00 34.91 25.58
N GLY A 618 7.05 35.40 26.24
CA GLY A 618 8.18 34.56 26.67
C GLY A 618 7.86 33.65 27.88
N ILE A 619 6.89 34.03 28.73
CA ILE A 619 6.51 33.27 29.94
C ILE A 619 5.92 31.89 29.62
N PRO A 620 5.00 31.72 28.64
CA PRO A 620 4.51 30.41 28.23
C PRO A 620 5.61 29.39 27.93
N ALA A 621 6.73 29.79 27.32
CA ALA A 621 7.85 28.88 27.05
C ALA A 621 8.49 28.36 28.35
N ILE A 622 8.65 29.22 29.37
CA ILE A 622 9.17 28.83 30.69
C ILE A 622 8.22 27.85 31.37
N ILE A 623 6.92 28.16 31.38
CA ILE A 623 5.88 27.31 31.97
C ILE A 623 5.88 25.94 31.28
N MET A 624 5.88 25.91 29.96
CA MET A 624 5.88 24.66 29.20
C MET A 624 7.18 23.87 29.38
N GLY A 625 8.33 24.54 29.47
CA GLY A 625 9.61 23.89 29.81
C GLY A 625 9.56 23.18 31.17
N CYS A 626 8.97 23.81 32.17
CA CYS A 626 8.70 23.16 33.47
C CYS A 626 7.71 22.00 33.33
N MET A 627 6.65 22.14 32.53
CA MET A 627 5.67 21.08 32.29
C MET A 627 6.27 19.87 31.55
N VAL A 628 7.25 20.07 30.65
CA VAL A 628 7.98 18.98 29.97
C VAL A 628 8.60 18.01 30.98
N LEU A 629 9.18 18.53 32.07
CA LEU A 629 9.79 17.70 33.13
C LEU A 629 8.77 16.76 33.81
N TRP A 630 7.51 17.17 33.88
CA TRP A 630 6.43 16.42 34.53
C TRP A 630 5.60 15.56 33.57
N LYS A 631 5.29 16.06 32.36
CA LYS A 631 4.35 15.42 31.43
C LYS A 631 5.02 14.56 30.36
N LEU A 632 6.26 14.84 29.96
CA LEU A 632 6.90 14.18 28.82
C LEU A 632 7.82 13.04 29.30
N PRO A 633 7.52 11.75 29.10
CA PRO A 633 8.41 10.62 29.47
C PRO A 633 9.62 10.46 28.53
N ASP A 634 10.80 10.10 29.03
CA ASP A 634 12.01 9.98 28.19
C ASP A 634 11.95 8.84 27.15
N THR A 635 11.40 7.69 27.51
CA THR A 635 11.30 6.50 26.64
C THR A 635 10.01 5.73 26.91
N PRO A 636 9.55 4.86 25.99
CA PRO A 636 8.37 4.01 26.20
C PRO A 636 8.35 3.27 27.55
N ASN A 637 9.50 2.74 27.99
CA ASN A 637 9.63 2.04 29.28
C ASN A 637 9.28 2.90 30.50
N HIS A 638 9.57 4.21 30.44
CA HIS A 638 9.31 5.15 31.52
C HIS A 638 7.89 5.73 31.51
N ALA A 639 7.05 5.36 30.53
CA ALA A 639 5.66 5.78 30.48
C ALA A 639 4.88 5.22 31.68
N LYS A 640 4.25 6.08 32.49
CA LYS A 640 3.39 5.60 33.60
C LYS A 640 1.98 5.19 33.15
N TRP A 641 1.58 5.59 31.94
CA TRP A 641 0.24 5.43 31.39
C TRP A 641 0.13 4.30 30.34
N LEU A 642 1.21 3.58 30.07
CA LEU A 642 1.22 2.36 29.26
C LEU A 642 1.26 1.13 30.17
N THR A 643 0.50 0.09 29.83
CA THR A 643 0.58 -1.21 30.52
C THR A 643 1.91 -1.93 30.21
N PRO A 644 2.33 -2.92 31.00
CA PRO A 644 3.54 -3.70 30.73
C PRO A 644 3.53 -4.37 29.34
N GLU A 645 2.39 -4.87 28.86
CA GLU A 645 2.26 -5.45 27.52
C GLU A 645 2.46 -4.38 26.44
N GLN A 646 1.77 -3.24 26.56
CA GLN A 646 1.86 -2.11 25.63
C GLN A 646 3.29 -1.56 25.52
N LYS A 647 4.01 -1.47 26.64
CA LYS A 647 5.43 -1.07 26.66
C LYS A 647 6.31 -2.05 25.90
N THR A 648 6.14 -3.33 26.17
CA THR A 648 6.94 -4.40 25.57
C THR A 648 6.72 -4.45 24.06
N TRP A 649 5.46 -4.34 23.62
CA TRP A 649 5.11 -4.24 22.21
C TRP A 649 5.77 -3.02 21.56
N LEU A 650 5.57 -1.82 22.11
CA LEU A 650 6.05 -0.58 21.50
C LEU A 650 7.58 -0.57 21.38
N VAL A 651 8.28 -1.04 22.42
CA VAL A 651 9.74 -1.17 22.39
C VAL A 651 10.17 -2.18 21.34
N ASN A 652 9.54 -3.35 21.26
CA ASN A 652 9.89 -4.37 20.27
C ASN A 652 9.63 -3.88 18.85
N GLN A 653 8.52 -3.19 18.61
CA GLN A 653 8.15 -2.68 17.29
C GLN A 653 9.10 -1.57 16.83
N VAL A 654 9.37 -0.58 17.69
CA VAL A 654 10.35 0.49 17.38
C VAL A 654 11.75 -0.10 17.20
N THR A 655 12.11 -1.14 17.96
CA THR A 655 13.40 -1.82 17.81
C THR A 655 13.49 -2.62 16.50
N ARG A 656 12.42 -3.31 16.07
CA ARG A 656 12.34 -4.01 14.77
C ARG A 656 12.45 -3.03 13.59
N ASP A 657 11.75 -1.91 13.66
CA ASP A 657 11.82 -0.83 12.67
C ASP A 657 13.23 -0.23 12.58
N ASN A 658 13.97 -0.24 13.69
CA ASN A 658 15.35 0.22 13.74
C ASN A 658 16.38 -0.88 13.40
N ALA A 659 16.02 -2.17 13.51
CA ALA A 659 16.90 -3.32 13.23
C ALA A 659 17.04 -3.61 11.73
N SER A 660 16.05 -3.22 10.92
CA SER A 660 16.13 -3.25 9.45
C SER A 660 17.06 -2.15 8.87
N ALA A 661 17.54 -1.23 9.71
CA ALA A 661 18.65 -0.34 9.38
C ALA A 661 19.98 -1.04 9.71
N ILE A 662 20.46 -1.91 8.80
CA ILE A 662 21.82 -2.45 8.86
C ILE A 662 22.81 -1.30 8.66
N VAL A 663 23.29 -0.73 9.77
CA VAL A 663 24.54 0.02 9.81
C VAL A 663 25.25 -0.37 11.10
N GLY A 664 26.34 -1.11 10.96
CA GLY A 664 27.26 -1.43 12.04
C GLY A 664 27.76 -0.17 12.72
N HIS A 665 28.27 -0.32 13.95
CA HIS A 665 28.79 0.72 14.84
C HIS A 665 29.95 1.61 14.28
N GLN A 666 30.13 1.75 12.96
CA GLN A 666 31.27 2.42 12.34
C GLN A 666 30.97 3.49 11.26
N HIS A 667 29.73 3.77 10.85
CA HIS A 667 29.49 4.87 9.89
C HIS A 667 29.24 6.22 10.60
N SER A 668 30.19 7.16 10.43
CA SER A 668 30.17 8.49 11.08
C SER A 668 29.14 9.43 10.46
N TRP A 669 28.58 10.36 11.26
CA TRP A 669 27.68 11.45 10.84
C TRP A 669 28.18 12.28 9.63
N VAL A 670 29.49 12.24 9.34
CA VAL A 670 30.13 12.93 8.21
C VAL A 670 29.72 12.33 6.86
N SER A 671 29.41 11.02 6.78
CA SER A 671 29.00 10.40 5.50
C SER A 671 27.62 10.90 5.04
N ALA A 672 26.73 11.23 5.96
CA ALA A 672 25.43 11.82 5.67
C ALA A 672 25.54 13.19 4.98
N LEU A 673 26.59 13.96 5.30
CA LEU A 673 26.85 15.29 4.74
C LEU A 673 27.29 15.26 3.26
N ARG A 674 27.75 14.11 2.78
CA ARG A 674 28.21 13.91 1.39
C ARG A 674 27.15 13.22 0.53
N ASN A 675 26.01 12.86 1.11
CA ASN A 675 24.96 12.18 0.38
C ASN A 675 24.22 13.16 -0.55
N LYS A 676 24.21 12.89 -1.86
CA LYS A 676 23.59 13.77 -2.88
C LYS A 676 22.08 13.98 -2.64
N ILE A 677 21.36 12.97 -2.12
CA ILE A 677 19.94 13.09 -1.77
C ILE A 677 19.78 14.06 -0.61
N VAL A 678 20.60 13.92 0.44
CA VAL A 678 20.58 14.84 1.59
C VAL A 678 20.94 16.25 1.15
N LEU A 679 21.98 16.44 0.33
CA LEU A 679 22.38 17.76 -0.19
C LEU A 679 21.30 18.40 -1.07
N LEU A 680 20.63 17.61 -1.91
CA LEU A 680 19.55 18.10 -2.77
C LEU A 680 18.29 18.44 -1.97
N LEU A 681 17.91 17.61 -0.99
CA LEU A 681 16.83 17.92 -0.06
C LEU A 681 17.18 19.17 0.77
N SER A 682 18.43 19.32 1.23
CA SER A 682 18.94 20.53 1.89
C SER A 682 18.82 21.76 1.00
N LEU A 683 19.13 21.65 -0.30
CA LEU A 683 19.03 22.76 -1.24
C LEU A 683 17.57 23.17 -1.50
N VAL A 684 16.66 22.20 -1.70
CA VAL A 684 15.22 22.47 -1.85
C VAL A 684 14.68 23.12 -0.57
N TRP A 685 15.04 22.59 0.60
CA TRP A 685 14.63 23.15 1.89
C TRP A 685 15.20 24.56 2.12
N PHE A 686 16.45 24.80 1.74
CA PHE A 686 17.08 26.12 1.78
C PHE A 686 16.38 27.13 0.87
N LEU A 687 16.05 26.75 -0.37
CA LEU A 687 15.35 27.64 -1.30
C LEU A 687 13.92 27.93 -0.85
N GLN A 688 13.23 26.93 -0.29
CA GLN A 688 11.92 27.14 0.35
C GLN A 688 12.01 28.08 1.56
N ALA A 689 13.13 28.03 2.32
CA ALA A 689 13.36 28.89 3.47
C ALA A 689 13.38 30.39 3.12
N PHE A 690 13.64 30.77 1.87
CA PHE A 690 13.51 32.17 1.44
C PHE A 690 12.06 32.64 1.52
N GLY A 691 11.11 31.81 1.10
CA GLY A 691 9.68 32.12 1.21
C GLY A 691 9.22 32.07 2.66
N SER A 692 9.55 31.01 3.39
CA SER A 692 9.03 30.83 4.76
C SER A 692 9.65 31.82 5.76
N ILE A 693 10.97 32.07 5.73
CA ILE A 693 11.62 33.03 6.64
C ILE A 693 11.44 34.47 6.14
N GLY A 694 11.69 34.71 4.84
CA GLY A 694 11.69 36.05 4.27
C GLY A 694 10.31 36.71 4.28
N ILE A 695 9.25 35.97 3.96
CA ILE A 695 7.89 36.51 4.01
C ILE A 695 7.44 36.65 5.47
N THR A 696 7.52 35.60 6.28
CA THR A 696 6.98 35.60 7.66
C THR A 696 7.56 36.72 8.52
N LEU A 697 8.88 36.97 8.45
CA LEU A 697 9.53 37.97 9.32
C LEU A 697 9.32 39.42 8.88
N PHE A 698 8.95 39.66 7.62
CA PHE A 698 8.75 41.00 7.07
C PHE A 698 7.30 41.29 6.68
N LEU A 699 6.41 40.29 6.70
CA LEU A 699 5.02 40.42 6.25
C LEU A 699 4.27 41.57 6.93
N PRO A 700 4.32 41.76 8.27
CA PRO A 700 3.67 42.90 8.91
C PRO A 700 4.22 44.26 8.45
N LEU A 701 5.54 44.37 8.24
CA LEU A 701 6.19 45.58 7.75
C LEU A 701 5.85 45.87 6.28
N ILE A 702 5.75 44.82 5.45
CA ILE A 702 5.31 44.91 4.05
C ILE A 702 3.86 45.43 4.02
N LEU A 703 2.96 44.82 4.79
CA LEU A 703 1.56 45.24 4.87
C LEU A 703 1.41 46.67 5.44
N LYS A 704 2.19 47.05 6.46
CA LYS A 704 2.22 48.42 6.99
C LYS A 704 2.66 49.44 5.93
N SER A 705 3.56 49.06 5.03
CA SER A 705 3.98 49.93 3.92
C SER A 705 2.94 50.06 2.81
N MET A 706 1.99 49.11 2.72
CA MET A 706 0.89 49.13 1.76
C MET A 706 -0.35 49.84 2.30
N VAL A 707 -0.63 49.74 3.62
CA VAL A 707 -1.85 50.29 4.24
C VAL A 707 -1.48 51.18 5.44
N VAL A 708 -1.10 52.43 5.14
CA VAL A 708 -0.42 53.35 6.07
C VAL A 708 -1.30 53.81 7.24
N ASP A 709 -2.63 53.90 7.07
CA ASP A 709 -3.55 54.49 8.06
C ASP A 709 -4.28 53.45 8.96
N GLN A 710 -3.80 52.21 9.01
CA GLN A 710 -4.45 51.15 9.80
C GLN A 710 -3.75 50.90 11.14
N SER A 711 -4.51 50.41 12.13
CA SER A 711 -3.96 50.05 13.43
C SER A 711 -3.03 48.84 13.34
N ASN A 712 -2.05 48.75 14.26
CA ASN A 712 -1.15 47.59 14.33
C ASN A 712 -1.92 46.27 14.49
N PHE A 713 -3.07 46.29 15.16
CA PHE A 713 -3.96 45.13 15.26
C PHE A 713 -4.51 44.70 13.90
N VAL A 714 -5.05 45.63 13.10
CA VAL A 714 -5.57 45.31 11.75
C VAL A 714 -4.47 44.76 10.85
N ILE A 715 -3.29 45.36 10.87
CA ILE A 715 -2.12 44.87 10.11
C ILE A 715 -1.77 43.43 10.52
N SER A 716 -1.84 43.12 11.82
CA SER A 716 -1.54 41.78 12.34
C SER A 716 -2.60 40.74 11.96
N VAL A 717 -3.89 41.13 11.93
CA VAL A 717 -4.99 40.28 11.44
C VAL A 717 -4.83 39.99 9.94
N LEU A 718 -4.49 41.00 9.14
CA LEU A 718 -4.19 40.81 7.72
C LEU A 718 -2.97 39.90 7.52
N ALA A 719 -1.94 40.03 8.34
CA ALA A 719 -0.78 39.14 8.29
C ALA A 719 -1.13 37.67 8.63
N ALA A 720 -2.20 37.41 9.37
CA ALA A 720 -2.63 36.06 9.75
C ALA A 720 -3.39 35.31 8.65
N VAL A 721 -4.13 36.01 7.79
CA VAL A 721 -4.99 35.40 6.74
C VAL A 721 -4.21 34.46 5.80
N PRO A 722 -3.02 34.81 5.26
CA PRO A 722 -2.24 33.90 4.42
C PRO A 722 -1.96 32.53 5.06
N PHE A 723 -1.77 32.50 6.38
CA PHE A 723 -1.47 31.26 7.11
C PHE A 723 -2.70 30.36 7.30
N ILE A 724 -3.92 30.91 7.24
CA ILE A 724 -5.16 30.10 7.22
C ILE A 724 -5.19 29.26 5.94
N PHE A 725 -4.85 29.87 4.80
CA PHE A 725 -4.78 29.18 3.52
C PHE A 725 -3.59 28.20 3.45
N ALA A 726 -2.48 28.52 4.09
CA ALA A 726 -1.36 27.58 4.26
C ALA A 726 -1.81 26.28 4.94
N CYS A 727 -2.61 26.34 6.01
CA CYS A 727 -3.16 25.14 6.64
C CYS A 727 -4.00 24.30 5.67
N LEU A 728 -4.89 24.94 4.90
CA LEU A 728 -5.73 24.26 3.91
C LEU A 728 -4.88 23.59 2.83
N PHE A 729 -3.90 24.31 2.27
CA PHE A 729 -3.10 23.82 1.14
C PHE A 729 -2.13 22.71 1.59
N MET A 730 -1.57 22.80 2.81
CA MET A 730 -0.81 21.70 3.41
C MET A 730 -1.66 20.43 3.51
N TYR A 731 -2.89 20.53 3.99
CA TYR A 731 -3.78 19.38 4.11
C TYR A 731 -4.12 18.76 2.75
N PHE A 732 -4.55 19.57 1.78
CA PHE A 732 -4.93 19.07 0.46
C PHE A 732 -3.74 18.53 -0.33
N ASN A 733 -2.60 19.23 -0.35
CA ASN A 733 -1.40 18.78 -1.07
C ASN A 733 -0.81 17.50 -0.45
N GLY A 734 -0.77 17.42 0.88
CA GLY A 734 -0.34 16.21 1.59
C GLY A 734 -1.23 15.01 1.28
N ARG A 735 -2.56 15.17 1.40
CA ARG A 735 -3.53 14.11 1.10
C ARG A 735 -3.47 13.64 -0.35
N HIS A 736 -3.39 14.58 -1.31
CA HIS A 736 -3.28 14.23 -2.72
C HIS A 736 -1.95 13.51 -3.02
N SER A 737 -0.85 13.94 -2.39
CA SER A 737 0.45 13.27 -2.51
C SER A 737 0.41 11.84 -2.01
N ASP A 738 -0.27 11.56 -0.91
CA ASP A 738 -0.40 10.21 -0.37
C ASP A 738 -1.28 9.30 -1.26
N ILE A 739 -2.31 9.86 -1.91
CA ILE A 739 -3.19 9.12 -2.83
C ILE A 739 -2.47 8.79 -4.14
N THR A 740 -1.82 9.78 -4.75
CA THR A 740 -1.19 9.65 -6.09
C THR A 740 0.22 9.07 -6.06
N ARG A 741 0.92 9.20 -4.92
CA ARG A 741 2.34 8.85 -4.75
C ARG A 741 3.31 9.61 -5.68
N GLU A 742 2.86 10.69 -6.32
CA GLU A 742 3.64 11.52 -7.24
C GLU A 742 4.50 12.55 -6.47
N ARG A 743 5.41 12.07 -5.62
CA ARG A 743 6.15 12.90 -4.66
C ARG A 743 6.83 14.14 -5.28
N PRO A 744 7.51 14.09 -6.44
CA PRO A 744 8.20 15.26 -6.98
C PRO A 744 7.31 16.40 -7.46
N LEU A 745 6.13 16.10 -8.04
CA LEU A 745 5.18 17.13 -8.42
C LEU A 745 4.63 17.86 -7.18
N HIS A 746 4.33 17.10 -6.14
CA HIS A 746 3.85 17.62 -4.86
C HIS A 746 4.89 18.40 -4.04
N LEU A 747 6.17 18.20 -4.33
CA LEU A 747 7.26 19.02 -3.81
C LEU A 747 7.43 20.30 -4.64
N GLY A 748 7.58 20.16 -5.96
CA GLY A 748 8.08 21.27 -6.76
C GLY A 748 7.01 22.23 -7.29
N LEU A 749 5.85 21.72 -7.73
CA LEU A 749 4.81 22.55 -8.33
C LEU A 749 4.28 23.64 -7.37
N PRO A 750 4.02 23.35 -6.07
CA PRO A 750 3.63 24.39 -5.13
C PRO A 750 4.65 25.53 -5.00
N LEU A 751 5.96 25.22 -4.98
CA LEU A 751 6.98 26.26 -4.89
C LEU A 751 7.04 27.13 -6.16
N ILE A 752 6.91 26.52 -7.35
CA ILE A 752 6.86 27.27 -8.62
C ILE A 752 5.66 28.22 -8.62
N ILE A 753 4.47 27.70 -8.29
CA ILE A 753 3.25 28.49 -8.23
C ILE A 753 3.40 29.62 -7.20
N SER A 754 3.95 29.33 -6.02
CA SER A 754 4.21 30.33 -4.98
C SER A 754 5.10 31.47 -5.45
N GLY A 755 6.21 31.16 -6.12
CA GLY A 755 7.13 32.16 -6.66
C GLY A 755 6.53 32.98 -7.80
N LEU A 756 5.77 32.37 -8.71
CA LEU A 756 5.07 33.07 -9.79
C LEU A 756 3.98 34.02 -9.23
N LEU A 757 3.20 33.56 -8.26
CA LEU A 757 2.18 34.39 -7.60
C LEU A 757 2.81 35.55 -6.82
N LEU A 758 3.95 35.32 -6.17
CA LEU A 758 4.69 36.38 -5.47
C LEU A 758 5.19 37.43 -6.47
N ALA A 759 5.77 37.00 -7.59
CA ALA A 759 6.21 37.91 -8.65
C ALA A 759 5.04 38.72 -9.23
N ALA A 760 3.90 38.07 -9.48
CA ALA A 760 2.69 38.73 -9.97
C ALA A 760 2.14 39.75 -8.95
N ALA A 761 2.19 39.45 -7.64
CA ALA A 761 1.74 40.35 -6.59
C ALA A 761 2.53 41.67 -6.57
N ILE A 762 3.85 41.62 -6.86
CA ILE A 762 4.74 42.79 -6.85
C ILE A 762 4.39 43.80 -7.95
N PHE A 763 4.01 43.32 -9.15
CA PHE A 763 3.70 44.17 -10.30
C PHE A 763 2.20 44.51 -10.43
N CYS A 764 1.36 43.99 -9.53
CA CYS A 764 -0.07 44.23 -9.58
C CYS A 764 -0.40 45.65 -9.07
N SER A 765 -1.05 46.46 -9.91
CA SER A 765 -1.45 47.82 -9.53
C SER A 765 -2.66 47.86 -8.58
N ASN A 766 -3.45 46.79 -8.51
CA ASN A 766 -4.61 46.70 -7.63
C ASN A 766 -4.23 46.07 -6.30
N MET A 767 -4.32 46.83 -5.22
CA MET A 767 -3.87 46.43 -3.89
C MET A 767 -4.63 45.22 -3.31
N LEU A 768 -5.93 45.08 -3.63
CA LEU A 768 -6.71 43.91 -3.21
C LEU A 768 -6.24 42.65 -3.94
N VAL A 769 -6.01 42.76 -5.25
CA VAL A 769 -5.53 41.64 -6.07
C VAL A 769 -4.10 41.24 -5.67
N ALA A 770 -3.21 42.22 -5.44
CA ALA A 770 -1.87 41.98 -4.93
C ALA A 770 -1.89 41.21 -3.60
N TYR A 771 -2.80 41.58 -2.69
CA TYR A 771 -2.97 40.90 -1.41
C TYR A 771 -3.53 39.47 -1.55
N VAL A 772 -4.49 39.23 -2.46
CA VAL A 772 -4.98 37.88 -2.77
C VAL A 772 -3.87 37.00 -3.35
N LEU A 773 -3.06 37.53 -4.27
CA LEU A 773 -1.91 36.82 -4.84
C LEU A 773 -0.87 36.48 -3.76
N LEU A 774 -0.65 37.38 -2.80
CA LEU A 774 0.21 37.14 -1.64
C LEU A 774 -0.34 36.02 -0.73
N ILE A 775 -1.65 36.01 -0.45
CA ILE A 775 -2.31 34.93 0.31
C ILE A 775 -2.05 33.57 -0.35
N LEU A 776 -2.30 33.49 -1.66
CA LEU A 776 -2.11 32.25 -2.42
C LEU A 776 -0.63 31.85 -2.47
N SER A 777 0.27 32.81 -2.65
CA SER A 777 1.72 32.58 -2.65
C SER A 777 2.19 31.95 -1.33
N VAL A 778 1.79 32.50 -0.19
CA VAL A 778 2.10 31.92 1.13
C VAL A 778 1.46 30.53 1.28
N GLY A 779 0.20 30.37 0.86
CA GLY A 779 -0.49 29.09 0.89
C GLY A 779 0.28 27.98 0.18
N PHE A 780 0.70 28.24 -1.07
CA PHE A 780 1.46 27.28 -1.87
C PHE A 780 2.89 27.05 -1.35
N ASN A 781 3.54 28.07 -0.79
CA ASN A 781 4.87 27.92 -0.19
C ASN A 781 4.89 26.91 0.96
N PHE A 782 3.85 26.95 1.81
CA PHE A 782 3.74 26.05 2.95
C PHE A 782 3.18 24.67 2.58
N ALA A 783 2.48 24.53 1.44
CA ALA A 783 1.93 23.27 0.97
C ALA A 783 2.97 22.14 0.80
N LEU A 784 4.24 22.49 0.57
CA LEU A 784 5.36 21.54 0.47
C LEU A 784 5.67 20.82 1.79
N LEU A 785 5.48 21.48 2.95
CA LEU A 785 5.99 20.99 4.24
C LEU A 785 5.69 19.52 4.56
N PRO A 786 4.41 19.06 4.53
CA PRO A 786 4.10 17.68 4.89
C PRO A 786 4.71 16.67 3.91
N VAL A 787 4.73 17.02 2.62
CA VAL A 787 5.28 16.16 1.56
C VAL A 787 6.80 16.05 1.66
N PHE A 788 7.49 17.15 1.95
CA PHE A 788 8.94 17.18 2.11
C PHE A 788 9.41 16.28 3.25
N TRP A 789 8.75 16.37 4.41
CA TRP A 789 9.13 15.54 5.55
C TRP A 789 8.70 14.08 5.38
N ALA A 790 7.61 13.80 4.65
CA ALA A 790 7.28 12.44 4.23
C ALA A 790 8.41 11.85 3.36
N VAL A 791 8.82 12.55 2.29
CA VAL A 791 9.90 12.11 1.40
C VAL A 791 11.24 11.97 2.13
N THR A 792 11.56 12.90 3.02
CA THR A 792 12.81 12.88 3.80
C THR A 792 12.87 11.66 4.73
N THR A 793 11.75 11.33 5.38
CA THR A 793 11.69 10.18 6.31
C THR A 793 11.50 8.84 5.59
N GLU A 794 10.92 8.83 4.40
CA GLU A 794 10.88 7.65 3.51
C GLU A 794 12.29 7.32 2.99
N LYS A 795 13.05 8.32 2.52
CA LYS A 795 14.37 8.13 1.90
C LYS A 795 15.53 7.99 2.89
N LEU A 796 15.36 8.45 4.13
CA LEU A 796 16.40 8.43 5.17
C LEU A 796 15.93 7.59 6.35
N ALA A 797 16.44 6.37 6.48
CA ALA A 797 16.12 5.45 7.59
C ALA A 797 17.32 5.27 8.55
N GLY A 798 17.03 4.98 9.83
CA GLY A 798 18.03 4.65 10.86
C GLY A 798 18.68 5.84 11.57
N VAL A 799 19.78 5.59 12.31
CA VAL A 799 20.50 6.61 13.12
C VAL A 799 21.12 7.72 12.25
N ALA A 800 21.48 7.42 10.99
CA ALA A 800 21.92 8.40 10.01
C ALA A 800 20.81 9.38 9.59
N ALA A 801 19.54 9.02 9.76
CA ALA A 801 18.40 9.89 9.43
C ALA A 801 18.31 11.09 10.38
N ALA A 802 18.51 10.92 11.68
CA ALA A 802 18.46 12.02 12.64
C ALA A 802 19.54 13.09 12.38
N ALA A 803 20.76 12.65 12.07
CA ALA A 803 21.86 13.56 11.71
C ALA A 803 21.61 14.26 10.36
N SER A 804 21.06 13.54 9.37
CA SER A 804 20.70 14.10 8.07
C SER A 804 19.57 15.14 8.19
N ILE A 805 18.56 14.86 9.01
CA ILE A 805 17.44 15.78 9.29
C ILE A 805 17.95 17.06 9.96
N ALA A 806 18.82 16.93 10.98
CA ALA A 806 19.43 18.07 11.64
C ALA A 806 20.27 18.90 10.65
N PHE A 807 21.05 18.24 9.79
CA PHE A 807 21.84 18.93 8.77
C PHE A 807 20.98 19.67 7.73
N ILE A 808 19.94 19.03 7.20
CA ILE A 808 18.97 19.65 6.28
C ILE A 808 18.41 20.93 6.90
N ASN A 809 17.99 20.86 8.17
CA ASN A 809 17.46 22.00 8.89
C ASN A 809 18.50 23.11 9.10
N SER A 810 19.73 22.77 9.48
CA SER A 810 20.83 23.72 9.65
C SER A 810 21.17 24.45 8.35
N ILE A 811 21.15 23.77 7.21
CA ILE A 811 21.41 24.39 5.90
C ILE A 811 20.32 25.42 5.55
N ALA A 812 19.04 25.12 5.79
CA ALA A 812 17.97 26.08 5.56
C ALA A 812 18.07 27.34 6.42
N ASN A 813 18.58 27.22 7.66
CA ASN A 813 18.78 28.37 8.54
C ASN A 813 19.80 29.40 8.00
N PHE A 814 20.65 29.05 7.04
CA PHE A 814 21.51 30.04 6.35
C PHE A 814 20.69 31.08 5.57
N ALA A 815 19.49 30.74 5.10
CA ALA A 815 18.59 31.71 4.50
C ALA A 815 18.19 32.78 5.53
N GLY A 816 17.91 32.38 6.78
CA GLY A 816 17.60 33.30 7.88
C GLY A 816 18.79 34.16 8.31
N LEU A 817 20.02 33.67 8.15
CA LEU A 817 21.23 34.47 8.38
C LEU A 817 21.44 35.55 7.30
N GLY A 818 21.30 35.18 6.03
CA GLY A 818 21.66 36.06 4.90
C GLY A 818 20.54 36.97 4.40
N LEU A 819 19.30 36.46 4.32
CA LEU A 819 18.20 37.16 3.65
C LEU A 819 17.71 38.41 4.42
N PRO A 820 17.48 38.39 5.74
CA PRO A 820 16.97 39.56 6.46
C PRO A 820 17.90 40.79 6.40
N PRO A 821 19.23 40.68 6.58
CA PRO A 821 20.14 41.82 6.38
C PRO A 821 20.11 42.37 4.95
N ILE A 822 19.95 41.51 3.93
CA ILE A 822 19.85 41.92 2.52
C ILE A 822 18.56 42.70 2.28
N LEU A 823 17.42 42.18 2.76
CA LEU A 823 16.12 42.85 2.66
C LEU A 823 16.14 44.23 3.34
N GLY A 824 16.77 44.32 4.51
CA GLY A 824 16.95 45.57 5.24
C GLY A 824 17.75 46.61 4.44
N LYS A 825 18.89 46.20 3.84
CA LYS A 825 19.71 47.09 2.99
C LYS A 825 18.98 47.55 1.75
N ILE A 826 18.24 46.65 1.10
CA ILE A 826 17.41 47.00 -0.07
C ILE A 826 16.34 48.02 0.34
N LYS A 827 15.67 47.80 1.47
CA LYS A 827 14.64 48.72 1.97
C LYS A 827 15.22 50.09 2.31
N ASP A 828 16.36 50.17 3.00
CA ASP A 828 16.99 51.46 3.32
C ASP A 828 17.47 52.19 2.05
N ALA A 829 17.96 51.47 1.04
CA ALA A 829 18.46 52.06 -0.20
C ALA A 829 17.37 52.49 -1.19
N THR A 830 16.26 51.74 -1.26
CA THR A 830 15.22 51.91 -2.31
C THR A 830 13.87 52.37 -1.77
N ASN A 831 13.71 52.41 -0.43
CA ASN A 831 12.45 52.59 0.27
C ASN A 831 11.35 51.58 -0.12
N SER A 832 11.68 50.46 -0.77
CA SER A 832 10.75 49.42 -1.20
C SER A 832 11.27 48.01 -0.88
N TYR A 833 10.36 47.05 -0.73
CA TYR A 833 10.69 45.63 -0.59
C TYR A 833 10.67 44.87 -1.93
N HIS A 834 10.32 45.52 -3.05
CA HIS A 834 10.05 44.85 -4.33
C HIS A 834 11.22 43.98 -4.83
N SER A 835 12.43 44.53 -4.90
CA SER A 835 13.61 43.78 -5.35
C SER A 835 13.95 42.61 -4.42
N GLY A 836 13.66 42.74 -3.13
CA GLY A 836 13.81 41.69 -2.14
C GLY A 836 12.79 40.55 -2.31
N LEU A 837 11.54 40.88 -2.59
CA LEU A 837 10.48 39.91 -2.87
C LEU A 837 10.69 39.18 -4.20
N LEU A 838 11.27 39.85 -5.21
CA LEU A 838 11.69 39.22 -6.47
C LEU A 838 12.77 38.16 -6.26
N LEU A 839 13.77 38.44 -5.39
CA LEU A 839 14.79 37.46 -5.03
C LEU A 839 14.16 36.20 -4.41
N ILE A 840 13.17 36.39 -3.53
CA ILE A 840 12.41 35.28 -2.92
C ILE A 840 11.64 34.51 -3.99
N ALA A 841 10.92 35.20 -4.89
CA ALA A 841 10.17 34.56 -5.96
C ALA A 841 11.05 33.67 -6.86
N VAL A 842 12.24 34.16 -7.25
CA VAL A 842 13.20 33.39 -8.04
C VAL A 842 13.70 32.17 -7.26
N ALA A 843 14.05 32.33 -5.98
CA ALA A 843 14.51 31.21 -5.15
C ALA A 843 13.44 30.10 -5.06
N LEU A 844 12.16 30.47 -4.87
CA LEU A 844 11.04 29.52 -4.82
C LEU A 844 10.86 28.77 -6.15
N ILE A 845 10.92 29.48 -7.29
CA ILE A 845 10.80 28.85 -8.62
C ILE A 845 11.95 27.86 -8.85
N VAL A 846 13.19 28.26 -8.56
CA VAL A 846 14.36 27.39 -8.70
C VAL A 846 14.26 26.17 -7.78
N GLY A 847 13.84 26.37 -6.52
CA GLY A 847 13.63 25.26 -5.57
C GLY A 847 12.56 24.29 -6.06
N GLY A 848 11.49 24.80 -6.66
CA GLY A 848 10.44 23.99 -7.24
C GLY A 848 10.88 23.20 -8.48
N ILE A 849 11.66 23.81 -9.37
CA ILE A 849 12.26 23.13 -10.53
C ILE A 849 13.18 21.99 -10.06
N ILE A 850 14.05 22.23 -9.09
CA ILE A 850 14.94 21.20 -8.52
C ILE A 850 14.12 20.07 -7.86
N GLY A 851 13.01 20.42 -7.21
CA GLY A 851 12.07 19.45 -6.64
C GLY A 851 11.42 18.52 -7.66
N ILE A 852 11.24 18.98 -8.91
CA ILE A 852 10.66 18.21 -10.03
C ILE A 852 11.72 17.39 -10.78
N ILE A 853 12.92 17.93 -10.99
CA ILE A 853 14.01 17.32 -11.79
C ILE A 853 14.56 16.01 -11.16
N GLN A 854 14.07 15.61 -9.99
CA GLN A 854 14.50 14.38 -9.32
C GLN A 854 13.85 13.11 -9.90
N PHE A 855 14.11 12.78 -11.16
CA PHE A 855 14.02 11.40 -11.66
C PHE A 855 15.04 11.11 -12.77
N ASP A 856 15.90 10.12 -12.55
CA ASP A 856 16.49 9.33 -13.63
C ASP A 856 17.01 7.97 -13.12
N VAL A 857 16.69 6.93 -13.90
CA VAL A 857 16.74 5.48 -13.63
C VAL A 857 15.66 4.98 -12.64
N PRO A 858 14.82 4.00 -13.03
CA PRO A 858 13.82 3.42 -12.12
C PRO A 858 14.48 2.88 -10.85
N GLU A 859 13.93 3.26 -9.70
CA GLU A 859 14.45 2.88 -8.37
C GLU A 859 14.60 1.36 -8.21
N MET A 860 13.69 0.60 -8.80
CA MET A 860 13.71 -0.87 -8.83
C MET A 860 14.94 -1.45 -9.55
N LEU A 861 15.46 -0.80 -10.60
CA LEU A 861 16.69 -1.22 -11.27
C LEU A 861 17.91 -0.90 -10.42
N LEU A 862 17.94 0.28 -9.80
CA LEU A 862 19.02 0.68 -8.89
C LEU A 862 19.09 -0.23 -7.66
N GLU A 863 17.95 -0.61 -7.09
CA GLU A 863 17.89 -1.50 -5.94
C GLU A 863 18.49 -2.88 -6.26
N GLN A 864 18.13 -3.48 -7.40
CA GLN A 864 18.67 -4.79 -7.80
C GLN A 864 20.16 -4.76 -8.11
N LEU A 865 20.64 -3.70 -8.76
CA LEU A 865 22.06 -3.56 -9.09
C LEU A 865 22.90 -3.20 -7.85
N ASN A 866 22.39 -2.36 -6.93
CA ASN A 866 23.10 -1.97 -5.70
C ASN A 866 23.32 -3.15 -4.75
N GLN A 867 22.52 -4.21 -4.84
CA GLN A 867 22.75 -5.44 -4.09
C GLN A 867 23.98 -6.22 -4.58
N ARG A 868 24.52 -5.90 -5.76
CA ARG A 868 25.54 -6.73 -6.46
C ARG A 868 26.78 -5.95 -6.91
N TYR A 869 26.64 -4.66 -7.19
CA TYR A 869 27.68 -3.82 -7.77
C TYR A 869 27.74 -2.45 -7.11
N ASP A 870 28.92 -1.85 -7.11
CA ASP A 870 29.10 -0.45 -6.72
C ASP A 870 28.63 0.47 -7.86
N ILE A 871 27.54 1.20 -7.63
CA ILE A 871 26.94 2.10 -8.62
C ILE A 871 27.30 3.55 -8.30
N TYR A 872 27.79 4.25 -9.32
CA TYR A 872 28.06 5.68 -9.26
C TYR A 872 27.19 6.39 -10.28
N ARG A 873 26.51 7.48 -9.89
CA ARG A 873 25.76 8.29 -10.85
C ARG A 873 26.72 9.27 -11.52
N TYR A 874 26.80 9.22 -12.85
CA TYR A 874 27.73 10.04 -13.63
C TYR A 874 27.58 11.54 -13.31
N ASP A 875 26.35 12.03 -13.17
CA ASP A 875 26.00 13.40 -12.81
C ASP A 875 26.39 13.80 -11.37
N SER A 876 26.84 12.84 -10.54
CA SER A 876 27.20 13.04 -9.13
C SER A 876 28.70 13.08 -8.87
N LEU A 877 29.51 12.73 -9.88
CA LEU A 877 30.97 12.74 -9.77
C LEU A 877 31.50 14.11 -10.18
N THR A 878 32.38 14.69 -9.37
CA THR A 878 33.17 15.84 -9.83
C THR A 878 34.11 15.43 -10.96
N PRO A 879 34.57 16.35 -11.82
CA PRO A 879 35.52 16.01 -12.89
C PRO A 879 36.79 15.30 -12.39
N GLU A 880 37.26 15.67 -11.20
CA GLU A 880 38.44 15.08 -10.54
C GLU A 880 38.16 13.64 -10.06
N GLU A 881 37.04 13.42 -9.36
CA GLU A 881 36.60 12.08 -8.92
C GLU A 881 36.30 11.16 -10.10
N PHE A 882 35.65 11.68 -11.14
CA PHE A 882 35.38 10.93 -12.36
C PHE A 882 36.69 10.52 -13.04
N THR A 883 37.68 11.42 -13.13
CA THR A 883 38.98 11.08 -13.73
C THR A 883 39.74 10.03 -12.90
N ALA A 884 39.64 10.09 -11.56
CA ALA A 884 40.26 9.12 -10.68
C ALA A 884 39.62 7.73 -10.77
N LEU A 885 38.28 7.67 -10.84
CA LEU A 885 37.51 6.42 -10.90
C LEU A 885 37.29 5.91 -12.33
N ALA A 886 37.57 6.72 -13.36
CA ALA A 886 37.40 6.35 -14.76
C ALA A 886 37.98 4.98 -15.13
N PRO A 887 39.16 4.57 -14.63
CA PRO A 887 39.70 3.24 -14.86
C PRO A 887 38.96 2.10 -14.15
N GLU A 888 38.13 2.38 -13.15
CA GLU A 888 37.40 1.35 -12.38
C GLU A 888 36.06 0.98 -13.02
N PHE A 889 35.48 1.88 -13.82
CA PHE A 889 34.17 1.65 -14.44
C PHE A 889 34.24 0.61 -15.55
N ARG A 890 33.62 -0.55 -15.30
CA ARG A 890 33.48 -1.62 -16.29
C ARG A 890 32.15 -1.61 -17.05
N VAL A 891 31.12 -0.99 -16.48
CA VAL A 891 29.76 -0.92 -17.03
C VAL A 891 29.20 0.49 -16.88
N ALA A 892 28.57 1.00 -17.92
CA ALA A 892 27.79 2.23 -17.91
C ALA A 892 26.30 1.92 -18.16
N LEU A 893 25.41 2.64 -17.49
CA LEU A 893 23.96 2.53 -17.66
C LEU A 893 23.43 3.80 -18.30
N SER A 894 22.51 3.67 -19.25
CA SER A 894 21.89 4.79 -19.97
C SER A 894 20.41 4.53 -20.21
N SER A 895 19.60 5.58 -20.36
CA SER A 895 18.25 5.44 -20.95
C SER A 895 18.35 5.29 -22.47
N GLY A 896 17.23 4.92 -23.12
CA GLY A 896 17.16 4.81 -24.58
C GLY A 896 17.16 6.14 -25.33
N GLU A 897 16.98 7.25 -24.61
CA GLU A 897 16.96 8.62 -25.14
C GLU A 897 18.30 9.34 -24.91
N ALA A 898 19.17 8.82 -24.05
CA ALA A 898 20.43 9.47 -23.73
C ALA A 898 21.41 9.46 -24.91
N THR A 899 22.15 10.55 -25.05
CA THR A 899 23.21 10.68 -26.05
C THR A 899 24.54 10.24 -25.45
N VAL A 900 25.13 9.18 -26.00
CA VAL A 900 26.42 8.64 -25.56
C VAL A 900 27.42 8.79 -26.70
N THR A 901 28.32 9.75 -26.57
CA THR A 901 29.26 10.13 -27.62
C THR A 901 30.56 9.33 -27.57
N ARG A 902 31.34 9.41 -28.65
CA ARG A 902 32.70 8.87 -28.73
C ARG A 902 33.62 9.40 -27.62
N GLU A 903 33.48 10.67 -27.25
CA GLU A 903 34.27 11.29 -26.16
C GLU A 903 33.95 10.64 -24.82
N PHE A 904 32.69 10.29 -24.56
CA PHE A 904 32.29 9.59 -23.34
C PHE A 904 32.90 8.19 -23.27
N PHE A 905 32.88 7.42 -24.37
CA PHE A 905 33.54 6.11 -24.37
C PHE A 905 35.04 6.22 -24.13
N ARG A 906 35.71 7.24 -24.68
CA ARG A 906 37.15 7.48 -24.47
C ARG A 906 37.48 7.91 -23.04
N SER A 907 36.54 8.51 -22.32
CA SER A 907 36.78 8.95 -20.94
C SER A 907 36.77 7.79 -19.94
N LEU A 908 36.30 6.60 -20.34
CA LEU A 908 36.24 5.39 -19.53
C LEU A 908 37.10 4.26 -20.12
N PRO A 909 38.41 4.20 -19.80
CA PRO A 909 39.36 3.32 -20.52
C PRO A 909 39.12 1.82 -20.33
N ASN A 910 38.44 1.42 -19.25
CA ASN A 910 38.15 0.00 -18.94
C ASN A 910 36.66 -0.36 -19.10
N LEU A 911 35.89 0.49 -19.78
CA LEU A 911 34.48 0.23 -20.03
C LEU A 911 34.35 -1.00 -20.95
N THR A 912 33.54 -1.96 -20.53
CA THR A 912 33.30 -3.20 -21.28
C THR A 912 31.86 -3.34 -21.77
N LEU A 913 30.91 -2.65 -21.13
CA LEU A 913 29.50 -2.67 -21.48
C LEU A 913 28.83 -1.31 -21.28
N LEU A 914 28.06 -0.87 -22.27
CA LEU A 914 26.98 0.11 -22.11
C LEU A 914 25.64 -0.62 -22.13
N ALA A 915 24.92 -0.59 -21.01
CA ALA A 915 23.59 -1.18 -20.88
C ALA A 915 22.51 -0.09 -20.99
N VAL A 916 21.75 -0.15 -22.09
CA VAL A 916 20.66 0.79 -22.39
C VAL A 916 19.34 0.24 -21.85
N PHE A 917 18.69 1.01 -20.97
CA PHE A 917 17.35 0.76 -20.47
C PHE A 917 16.32 1.33 -21.45
N GLY A 918 16.07 0.59 -22.54
CA GLY A 918 15.23 1.01 -23.65
C GLY A 918 15.48 0.16 -24.89
N VAL A 919 14.62 0.29 -25.90
CA VAL A 919 14.81 -0.39 -27.19
C VAL A 919 15.61 0.44 -28.18
N GLY A 920 15.38 1.75 -28.27
CA GLY A 920 16.22 2.59 -29.12
C GLY A 920 17.49 3.00 -28.38
N TYR A 921 18.53 3.17 -29.18
CA TYR A 921 19.87 3.55 -28.78
C TYR A 921 20.45 4.51 -29.83
N ASP A 922 19.58 5.24 -30.53
CA ASP A 922 19.96 6.10 -31.67
C ASP A 922 20.93 7.23 -31.26
N GLY A 923 20.88 7.64 -29.99
CA GLY A 923 21.81 8.60 -29.39
C GLY A 923 23.18 7.99 -29.02
N VAL A 924 23.35 6.67 -29.14
CA VAL A 924 24.60 5.96 -28.82
C VAL A 924 25.45 5.81 -30.09
N ASP A 925 26.70 6.28 -30.06
CA ASP A 925 27.68 6.01 -31.11
C ASP A 925 28.16 4.54 -31.04
N ALA A 926 27.33 3.62 -31.56
CA ALA A 926 27.58 2.19 -31.56
C ALA A 926 28.84 1.80 -32.35
N LEU A 927 29.21 2.58 -33.38
CA LEU A 927 30.44 2.36 -34.15
C LEU A 927 31.67 2.70 -33.30
N ALA A 928 31.65 3.82 -32.58
CA ALA A 928 32.72 4.15 -31.64
C ALA A 928 32.82 3.13 -30.50
N ALA A 929 31.68 2.66 -29.97
CA ALA A 929 31.65 1.61 -28.97
C ALA A 929 32.37 0.34 -29.47
N ARG A 930 32.06 -0.09 -30.71
CA ARG A 930 32.72 -1.23 -31.36
C ARG A 930 34.22 -1.01 -31.56
N GLU A 931 34.63 0.15 -32.08
CA GLU A 931 36.05 0.49 -32.28
C GLU A 931 36.85 0.44 -30.96
N LEU A 932 36.22 0.82 -29.85
CA LEU A 932 36.81 0.84 -28.51
C LEU A 932 36.63 -0.49 -27.74
N GLY A 933 36.03 -1.51 -28.36
CA GLY A 933 35.78 -2.81 -27.72
C GLY A 933 34.70 -2.81 -26.64
N VAL A 934 33.89 -1.75 -26.57
CA VAL A 934 32.75 -1.63 -25.65
C VAL A 934 31.52 -2.30 -26.28
N LYS A 935 30.92 -3.26 -25.58
CA LYS A 935 29.68 -3.90 -26.02
C LYS A 935 28.50 -2.99 -25.66
N VAL A 936 27.44 -3.00 -26.48
CA VAL A 936 26.20 -2.26 -26.19
C VAL A 936 25.04 -3.24 -26.12
N THR A 937 24.20 -3.13 -25.09
CA THR A 937 22.97 -3.92 -24.92
C THR A 937 21.75 -3.02 -24.80
N HIS A 938 20.59 -3.57 -25.12
CA HIS A 938 19.29 -2.88 -25.06
C HIS A 938 18.23 -3.88 -24.57
N THR A 939 16.97 -3.45 -24.43
CA THR A 939 15.88 -4.31 -23.90
C THR A 939 14.79 -4.63 -24.94
N PRO A 940 15.11 -5.36 -26.03
CA PRO A 940 14.14 -5.76 -27.04
C PRO A 940 13.13 -6.78 -26.50
N ASP A 941 12.07 -7.02 -27.27
CA ASP A 941 11.04 -8.05 -27.06
C ASP A 941 10.10 -7.82 -25.86
N VAL A 942 10.60 -7.37 -24.71
CA VAL A 942 9.80 -7.24 -23.48
C VAL A 942 8.75 -6.12 -23.52
N LEU A 943 8.91 -5.14 -24.41
CA LEU A 943 7.97 -4.02 -24.57
C LEU A 943 7.12 -4.10 -25.84
N THR A 944 7.35 -5.13 -26.66
CA THR A 944 6.79 -5.21 -28.02
C THR A 944 5.27 -5.26 -28.02
N ASP A 945 4.67 -6.02 -27.11
CA ASP A 945 3.21 -6.12 -27.02
C ASP A 945 2.58 -4.83 -26.50
N ASP A 946 3.12 -4.24 -25.42
CA ASP A 946 2.57 -3.00 -24.84
C ASP A 946 2.64 -1.81 -25.81
N VAL A 947 3.74 -1.67 -26.57
CA VAL A 947 3.84 -0.63 -27.61
C VAL A 947 2.84 -0.89 -28.74
N ALA A 948 2.63 -2.15 -29.13
CA ALA A 948 1.65 -2.50 -30.15
C ALA A 948 0.21 -2.26 -29.68
N ASP A 949 -0.09 -2.55 -28.41
CA ASP A 949 -1.37 -2.26 -27.77
C ASP A 949 -1.62 -0.74 -27.72
N LEU A 950 -0.61 0.04 -27.34
CA LEU A 950 -0.70 1.50 -27.36
C LEU A 950 -0.92 2.03 -28.79
N ALA A 951 -0.23 1.49 -29.79
CA ALA A 951 -0.42 1.91 -31.18
C ALA A 951 -1.87 1.68 -31.66
N MET A 952 -2.47 0.54 -31.31
CA MET A 952 -3.89 0.27 -31.59
C MET A 952 -4.79 1.23 -30.82
N GLY A 953 -4.49 1.50 -29.54
CA GLY A 953 -5.22 2.46 -28.72
C GLY A 953 -5.18 3.88 -29.28
N LEU A 954 -4.00 4.35 -29.71
CA LEU A 954 -3.79 5.65 -30.35
C LEU A 954 -4.55 5.75 -31.67
N MET A 955 -4.51 4.70 -32.50
CA MET A 955 -5.27 4.65 -33.75
C MET A 955 -6.78 4.75 -33.52
N ILE A 956 -7.33 3.98 -32.57
CA ILE A 956 -8.75 4.04 -32.19
C ILE A 956 -9.09 5.42 -31.63
N SER A 957 -8.27 5.94 -30.73
CA SER A 957 -8.49 7.22 -30.06
C SER A 957 -8.51 8.37 -31.06
N ALA A 958 -7.59 8.40 -32.03
CA ALA A 958 -7.57 9.42 -33.08
C ALA A 958 -8.70 9.23 -34.09
N SER A 959 -8.98 7.98 -34.50
CA SER A 959 -10.11 7.64 -35.38
C SER A 959 -11.46 8.12 -34.80
N ARG A 960 -11.65 7.93 -33.50
CA ARG A 960 -12.87 8.27 -32.76
C ARG A 960 -12.82 9.65 -32.11
N GLN A 961 -11.71 10.35 -32.25
CA GLN A 961 -11.43 11.66 -31.64
C GLN A 961 -11.80 11.70 -30.16
N ILE A 962 -11.42 10.68 -29.38
CA ILE A 962 -11.86 10.54 -27.98
C ILE A 962 -11.49 11.78 -27.16
N PRO A 963 -10.26 12.34 -27.23
CA PRO A 963 -9.93 13.56 -26.50
C PRO A 963 -10.70 14.79 -27.01
N GLY A 964 -10.93 14.90 -28.32
CA GLY A 964 -11.75 15.97 -28.90
C GLY A 964 -13.21 15.93 -28.43
N ALA A 965 -13.80 14.73 -28.37
CA ALA A 965 -15.15 14.51 -27.86
C ALA A 965 -15.27 14.86 -26.38
N GLN A 966 -14.26 14.51 -25.57
CA GLN A 966 -14.18 14.94 -24.17
C GLN A 966 -14.11 16.47 -24.06
N ARG A 967 -13.21 17.13 -24.80
CA ARG A 967 -13.10 18.61 -24.78
C ARG A 967 -14.37 19.28 -25.25
N PHE A 968 -15.07 18.71 -26.23
CA PHE A 968 -16.36 19.22 -26.69
C PHE A 968 -17.42 19.20 -25.57
N ILE A 969 -17.44 18.15 -24.75
CA ILE A 969 -18.31 18.09 -23.56
C ILE A 969 -17.88 19.12 -22.51
N GLU A 970 -16.58 19.20 -22.22
CA GLU A 970 -16.02 20.13 -21.23
C GLU A 970 -16.27 21.61 -21.61
N ARG A 971 -16.24 21.92 -22.91
CA ARG A 971 -16.58 23.24 -23.47
C ARG A 971 -18.09 23.49 -23.55
N GLY A 972 -18.94 22.58 -23.05
CA GLY A 972 -20.40 22.69 -23.05
C GLY A 972 -21.08 22.43 -24.40
N GLY A 973 -20.34 21.93 -25.40
CA GLY A 973 -20.83 21.74 -26.77
C GLY A 973 -22.01 20.77 -26.89
N TRP A 974 -22.05 19.74 -26.04
CA TRP A 974 -23.07 18.69 -26.11
C TRP A 974 -24.47 19.14 -25.65
N GLN A 975 -24.55 20.22 -24.88
CA GLN A 975 -25.85 20.76 -24.44
C GLN A 975 -26.69 21.29 -25.61
N ASN A 976 -26.03 21.73 -26.69
CA ASN A 976 -26.68 22.42 -27.81
C ASN A 976 -26.38 21.80 -29.18
N ASN A 977 -25.38 20.91 -29.31
CA ASN A 977 -24.95 20.35 -30.59
C ASN A 977 -24.62 18.86 -30.50
N LEU A 978 -24.72 18.15 -31.63
CA LEU A 978 -24.19 16.79 -31.78
C LEU A 978 -22.69 16.85 -32.11
N TYR A 979 -21.91 15.91 -31.59
CA TYR A 979 -20.51 15.78 -31.97
C TYR A 979 -20.38 15.31 -33.43
N PRO A 980 -19.42 15.82 -34.22
CA PRO A 980 -19.21 15.40 -35.59
C PRO A 980 -19.01 13.89 -35.74
N TRP A 981 -19.41 13.32 -36.89
CA TRP A 981 -19.19 11.92 -37.18
C TRP A 981 -17.70 11.61 -37.29
N THR A 982 -17.30 10.47 -36.69
CA THR A 982 -15.92 10.00 -36.64
C THR A 982 -15.75 8.69 -37.41
N ARG A 983 -14.51 8.26 -37.59
CA ARG A 983 -14.17 7.13 -38.47
C ARG A 983 -14.24 5.81 -37.71
N ARG A 984 -14.44 4.72 -38.45
CA ARG A 984 -14.30 3.35 -37.93
C ARG A 984 -12.88 2.85 -38.21
N VAL A 985 -12.37 1.99 -37.33
CA VAL A 985 -11.08 1.30 -37.53
C VAL A 985 -11.30 -0.04 -38.23
N SER A 986 -12.29 -0.82 -37.80
CA SER A 986 -12.54 -2.17 -38.35
C SER A 986 -12.80 -2.16 -39.86
N GLY A 987 -12.16 -3.07 -40.59
CA GLY A 987 -12.26 -3.19 -42.04
C GLY A 987 -11.47 -2.14 -42.86
N SER A 988 -10.70 -1.27 -42.21
CA SER A 988 -9.96 -0.19 -42.91
C SER A 988 -8.57 -0.63 -43.37
N ARG A 989 -7.90 0.19 -44.17
CA ARG A 989 -6.55 -0.07 -44.69
C ARG A 989 -5.48 0.48 -43.73
N LEU A 990 -4.58 -0.38 -43.28
CA LEU A 990 -3.47 -0.06 -42.39
C LEU A 990 -2.14 -0.20 -43.11
N GLY A 991 -1.41 0.91 -43.23
CA GLY A 991 -0.01 0.92 -43.64
C GLY A 991 0.92 0.86 -42.44
N ILE A 992 1.88 -0.07 -42.44
CA ILE A 992 2.92 -0.17 -41.42
C ILE A 992 4.28 0.18 -42.04
N PHE A 993 4.87 1.28 -41.60
CA PHE A 993 6.24 1.64 -41.99
C PHE A 993 7.24 1.06 -40.98
N GLY A 994 7.96 0.02 -41.40
CA GLY A 994 8.86 -0.76 -40.55
C GLY A 994 8.18 -2.02 -39.98
N LEU A 995 8.25 -3.13 -40.71
CA LEU A 995 7.65 -4.41 -40.29
C LEU A 995 8.61 -5.20 -39.37
N GLY A 996 9.13 -4.54 -38.34
CA GLY A 996 9.94 -5.17 -37.30
C GLY A 996 9.09 -5.97 -36.31
N ARG A 997 9.65 -6.26 -35.12
CA ARG A 997 8.92 -6.96 -34.03
C ARG A 997 7.61 -6.27 -33.66
N ILE A 998 7.67 -4.95 -33.43
CA ILE A 998 6.52 -4.11 -33.10
C ILE A 998 5.55 -4.07 -34.28
N GLY A 999 6.03 -3.90 -35.51
CA GLY A 999 5.20 -3.94 -36.71
C GLY A 999 4.41 -5.24 -36.87
N HIS A 1000 5.04 -6.40 -36.61
CA HIS A 1000 4.35 -7.69 -36.61
C HIS A 1000 3.30 -7.81 -35.50
N ALA A 1001 3.62 -7.33 -34.29
CA ALA A 1001 2.70 -7.35 -33.16
C ALA A 1001 1.47 -6.46 -33.41
N ILE A 1002 1.65 -5.33 -34.10
CA ILE A 1002 0.55 -4.45 -34.55
C ILE A 1002 -0.25 -5.14 -35.64
N ALA A 1003 0.41 -5.70 -36.66
CA ALA A 1003 -0.28 -6.40 -37.75
C ALA A 1003 -1.15 -7.55 -37.24
N LYS A 1004 -0.66 -8.31 -36.25
CA LYS A 1004 -1.43 -9.38 -35.59
C LYS A 1004 -2.72 -8.86 -34.93
N ARG A 1005 -2.64 -7.71 -34.25
CA ARG A 1005 -3.80 -7.08 -33.59
C ARG A 1005 -4.76 -6.48 -34.61
N ALA A 1006 -4.25 -5.76 -35.60
CA ALA A 1006 -5.02 -5.17 -36.68
C ALA A 1006 -5.79 -6.22 -37.51
N ALA A 1007 -5.23 -7.42 -37.68
CA ALA A 1007 -5.91 -8.53 -38.34
C ALA A 1007 -7.19 -8.96 -37.58
N ALA A 1008 -7.21 -8.87 -36.25
CA ALA A 1008 -8.41 -9.13 -35.45
C ALA A 1008 -9.50 -8.05 -35.59
N PHE A 1009 -9.18 -6.91 -36.18
CA PHE A 1009 -10.13 -5.85 -36.56
C PHE A 1009 -10.54 -5.93 -38.04
N ASP A 1010 -10.25 -7.05 -38.72
CA ASP A 1010 -10.50 -7.26 -40.15
C ASP A 1010 -9.84 -6.20 -41.07
N MET A 1011 -8.73 -5.60 -40.63
CA MET A 1011 -8.05 -4.57 -41.42
C MET A 1011 -7.25 -5.14 -42.58
N HIS A 1012 -7.16 -4.39 -43.68
CA HIS A 1012 -6.29 -4.69 -44.81
C HIS A 1012 -4.89 -4.15 -44.54
N ILE A 1013 -3.92 -5.03 -44.31
CA ILE A 1013 -2.57 -4.65 -43.86
C ILE A 1013 -1.61 -4.61 -45.04
N ALA A 1014 -0.95 -3.46 -45.21
CA ALA A 1014 0.16 -3.25 -46.12
C ALA A 1014 1.39 -2.74 -45.36
N TYR A 1015 2.58 -2.92 -45.92
CA TYR A 1015 3.82 -2.46 -45.29
C TYR A 1015 4.87 -2.01 -46.30
N THR A 1016 5.81 -1.20 -45.82
CA THR A 1016 7.07 -0.94 -46.50
C THR A 1016 8.22 -1.05 -45.50
N ASP A 1017 9.36 -1.50 -46.00
CA ASP A 1017 10.60 -1.71 -45.24
C ASP A 1017 11.77 -1.62 -46.23
N ARG A 1018 13.01 -1.58 -45.74
CA ARG A 1018 14.22 -1.49 -46.58
C ARG A 1018 14.30 -2.62 -47.61
N GLN A 1019 13.80 -3.80 -47.24
CA GLN A 1019 13.71 -4.97 -48.11
C GLN A 1019 12.35 -5.64 -47.90
N ARG A 1020 11.83 -6.25 -48.97
CA ARG A 1020 10.62 -7.07 -48.87
C ARG A 1020 10.90 -8.26 -47.94
N GLN A 1021 10.00 -8.49 -46.98
CA GLN A 1021 10.09 -9.66 -46.10
C GLN A 1021 9.40 -10.86 -46.75
N GLU A 1022 10.09 -12.00 -46.76
CA GLU A 1022 9.55 -13.26 -47.28
C GLU A 1022 8.63 -13.93 -46.24
N GLY A 1023 7.57 -14.60 -46.71
CA GLY A 1023 6.69 -15.40 -45.83
C GLY A 1023 5.63 -14.63 -45.04
N VAL A 1024 5.51 -13.31 -45.21
CA VAL A 1024 4.44 -12.51 -44.60
C VAL A 1024 3.24 -12.35 -45.55
N PRO A 1025 1.98 -12.46 -45.07
CA PRO A 1025 0.78 -12.41 -45.91
C PRO A 1025 0.33 -10.99 -46.27
N PHE A 1026 1.12 -9.97 -45.95
CA PHE A 1026 0.77 -8.55 -46.10
C PHE A 1026 1.25 -7.98 -47.43
N THR A 1027 0.53 -7.01 -47.98
CA THR A 1027 0.89 -6.33 -49.23
C THR A 1027 2.15 -5.50 -49.02
N TRP A 1028 3.16 -5.69 -49.86
CA TRP A 1028 4.40 -4.90 -49.82
C TRP A 1028 4.37 -3.78 -50.85
N HIS A 1029 4.75 -2.57 -50.42
CA HIS A 1029 4.94 -1.41 -51.30
C HIS A 1029 6.42 -1.03 -51.37
N ASP A 1030 6.89 -0.64 -52.56
CA ASP A 1030 8.29 -0.28 -52.83
C ASP A 1030 8.71 1.10 -52.32
N SER A 1031 7.76 1.89 -51.83
CA SER A 1031 7.98 3.26 -51.36
C SER A 1031 6.94 3.67 -50.33
N LEU A 1032 7.35 4.53 -49.40
CA LEU A 1032 6.50 5.04 -48.32
C LEU A 1032 5.31 5.87 -48.83
N ALA A 1033 5.50 6.63 -49.91
CA ALA A 1033 4.42 7.39 -50.53
C ALA A 1033 3.33 6.48 -51.14
N LYS A 1034 3.69 5.36 -51.76
CA LYS A 1034 2.70 4.38 -52.27
C LYS A 1034 1.98 3.68 -51.12
N LEU A 1035 2.71 3.33 -50.06
CA LEU A 1035 2.09 2.79 -48.85
C LEU A 1035 1.06 3.77 -48.27
N ALA A 1036 1.44 5.05 -48.13
CA ALA A 1036 0.56 6.08 -47.61
C ALA A 1036 -0.71 6.26 -48.48
N ALA A 1037 -0.56 6.30 -49.81
CA ALA A 1037 -1.69 6.38 -50.73
C ALA A 1037 -2.65 5.17 -50.66
N ASP A 1038 -2.15 4.01 -50.27
CA ASP A 1038 -2.92 2.79 -50.10
C ASP A 1038 -3.45 2.60 -48.66
N SER A 1039 -3.29 3.59 -47.78
CA SER A 1039 -3.61 3.48 -46.36
C SER A 1039 -4.67 4.49 -45.92
N ASP A 1040 -5.52 4.10 -44.97
CA ASP A 1040 -6.38 5.03 -44.23
C ASP A 1040 -5.69 5.43 -42.91
N TYR A 1041 -4.91 4.50 -42.34
CA TYR A 1041 -4.08 4.70 -41.16
C TYR A 1041 -2.64 4.34 -41.48
N LEU A 1042 -1.69 5.23 -41.19
CA LEU A 1042 -0.26 4.97 -41.36
C LEU A 1042 0.42 4.92 -40.00
N VAL A 1043 0.92 3.75 -39.60
CA VAL A 1043 1.66 3.57 -38.34
C VAL A 1043 3.17 3.52 -38.64
N VAL A 1044 3.93 4.37 -37.95
CA VAL A 1044 5.39 4.47 -38.07
C VAL A 1044 6.04 3.66 -36.95
N CYS A 1045 6.85 2.66 -37.32
CA CYS A 1045 7.50 1.70 -36.42
C CYS A 1045 8.97 1.42 -36.83
N THR A 1046 9.66 2.42 -37.38
CA THR A 1046 11.06 2.31 -37.80
C THR A 1046 12.01 2.94 -36.77
N PRO A 1047 13.26 2.43 -36.63
CA PRO A 1047 14.29 3.13 -35.86
C PRO A 1047 14.54 4.55 -36.37
N GLY A 1048 15.05 5.43 -35.49
CA GLY A 1048 15.42 6.79 -35.84
C GLY A 1048 16.80 6.89 -36.50
N GLY A 1049 17.40 8.07 -36.39
CA GLY A 1049 18.78 8.32 -36.85
C GLY A 1049 18.87 9.06 -38.19
N ALA A 1050 20.09 9.44 -38.56
CA ALA A 1050 20.35 10.35 -39.68
C ALA A 1050 19.79 9.86 -41.03
N GLY A 1051 19.74 8.55 -41.25
CA GLY A 1051 19.22 7.96 -42.50
C GLY A 1051 17.69 7.87 -42.59
N ASN A 1052 16.99 8.03 -41.47
CA ASN A 1052 15.52 7.94 -41.39
C ASN A 1052 14.85 9.26 -40.97
N ARG A 1053 15.64 10.33 -40.82
CA ARG A 1053 15.16 11.63 -40.37
C ARG A 1053 14.20 12.21 -41.42
N HIS A 1054 13.03 12.68 -40.96
CA HIS A 1054 12.01 13.33 -41.77
C HIS A 1054 11.57 12.52 -42.99
N LEU A 1055 11.62 11.19 -42.93
CA LEU A 1055 11.13 10.33 -44.03
C LEU A 1055 9.61 10.41 -44.22
N VAL A 1056 8.86 10.64 -43.13
CA VAL A 1056 7.46 11.01 -43.24
C VAL A 1056 7.41 12.52 -43.38
N ASP A 1057 7.56 12.96 -44.62
CA ASP A 1057 7.55 14.36 -45.03
C ASP A 1057 6.15 14.81 -45.48
N ARG A 1058 6.06 16.05 -45.96
CA ARG A 1058 4.82 16.61 -46.52
C ARG A 1058 4.24 15.77 -47.66
N GLY A 1059 5.07 15.22 -48.54
CA GLY A 1059 4.62 14.42 -49.67
C GLY A 1059 3.97 13.10 -49.23
N VAL A 1060 4.50 12.46 -48.19
CA VAL A 1060 3.89 11.26 -47.58
C VAL A 1060 2.56 11.60 -46.90
N MET A 1061 2.47 12.72 -46.19
CA MET A 1061 1.23 13.15 -45.53
C MET A 1061 0.15 13.51 -46.55
N ASP A 1062 0.51 14.22 -47.62
CA ASP A 1062 -0.42 14.56 -48.69
C ASP A 1062 -0.88 13.29 -49.46
N ALA A 1063 -0.03 12.27 -49.59
CA ALA A 1063 -0.39 10.97 -50.16
C ALA A 1063 -1.36 10.18 -49.25
N LEU A 1064 -1.19 10.26 -47.93
CA LEU A 1064 -2.12 9.69 -46.95
C LEU A 1064 -3.49 10.40 -46.98
N GLY A 1065 -3.47 11.71 -47.26
CA GLY A 1065 -4.63 12.50 -47.65
C GLY A 1065 -5.48 13.04 -46.50
N ALA A 1066 -6.45 13.90 -46.84
CA ALA A 1066 -7.31 14.64 -45.90
C ALA A 1066 -8.17 13.75 -44.99
N GLU A 1067 -8.27 12.48 -45.36
CA GLU A 1067 -9.02 11.45 -44.67
C GLU A 1067 -8.14 10.58 -43.77
N GLY A 1068 -6.83 10.57 -44.01
CA GLY A 1068 -5.92 9.64 -43.39
C GLY A 1068 -5.40 10.11 -42.03
N ILE A 1069 -5.00 9.15 -41.20
CA ILE A 1069 -4.51 9.38 -39.84
C ILE A 1069 -3.10 8.82 -39.69
N LEU A 1070 -2.17 9.67 -39.24
CA LEU A 1070 -0.78 9.31 -38.98
C LEU A 1070 -0.60 8.90 -37.51
N ILE A 1071 0.02 7.76 -37.25
CA ILE A 1071 0.35 7.28 -35.90
C ILE A 1071 1.87 7.13 -35.78
N ASN A 1072 2.49 7.89 -34.88
CA ASN A 1072 3.93 7.76 -34.60
C ASN A 1072 4.17 7.25 -33.18
N ILE A 1073 4.71 6.03 -33.09
CA ILE A 1073 5.14 5.38 -31.85
C ILE A 1073 6.63 5.02 -31.88
N SER A 1074 7.36 5.59 -32.84
CA SER A 1074 8.74 5.17 -33.17
C SER A 1074 9.79 6.12 -32.59
N ARG A 1075 10.22 7.11 -33.38
CA ARG A 1075 11.06 8.22 -32.97
C ARG A 1075 10.49 9.49 -33.58
N GLY A 1076 10.47 10.58 -32.81
CA GLY A 1076 9.94 11.86 -33.28
C GLY A 1076 10.65 12.37 -34.53
N SER A 1077 11.97 12.17 -34.60
CA SER A 1077 12.79 12.58 -35.75
C SER A 1077 12.44 11.94 -37.10
N VAL A 1078 11.64 10.86 -37.13
CA VAL A 1078 11.22 10.20 -38.37
C VAL A 1078 10.14 11.00 -39.11
N VAL A 1079 9.34 11.76 -38.37
CA VAL A 1079 8.26 12.60 -38.92
C VAL A 1079 8.73 14.04 -38.93
N ASP A 1080 8.55 14.74 -40.05
CA ASP A 1080 8.71 16.20 -40.07
C ASP A 1080 7.54 16.83 -39.31
N GLU A 1081 7.76 17.17 -38.04
CA GLU A 1081 6.72 17.67 -37.15
C GLU A 1081 6.15 19.02 -37.62
N GLN A 1082 6.96 19.86 -38.25
CA GLN A 1082 6.52 21.14 -38.81
C GLN A 1082 5.61 20.90 -40.03
N ALA A 1083 5.98 20.00 -40.93
CA ALA A 1083 5.13 19.60 -42.04
C ALA A 1083 3.81 18.98 -41.56
N LEU A 1084 3.84 18.19 -40.49
CA LEU A 1084 2.66 17.60 -39.87
C LEU A 1084 1.69 18.67 -39.36
N ILE A 1085 2.18 19.65 -38.62
CA ILE A 1085 1.36 20.78 -38.12
C ILE A 1085 0.72 21.51 -39.31
N GLN A 1086 1.49 21.82 -40.34
CA GLN A 1086 0.98 22.51 -41.53
C GLN A 1086 -0.07 21.68 -42.30
N ALA A 1087 0.09 20.36 -42.39
CA ALA A 1087 -0.87 19.47 -43.05
C ALA A 1087 -2.20 19.38 -42.26
N LEU A 1088 -2.12 19.33 -40.93
CA LEU A 1088 -3.28 19.37 -40.02
C LEU A 1088 -3.97 20.74 -40.01
N GLU A 1089 -3.22 21.84 -40.19
CA GLU A 1089 -3.76 23.19 -40.37
C GLU A 1089 -4.47 23.38 -41.70
N ALA A 1090 -3.85 22.89 -42.78
CA ALA A 1090 -4.41 22.97 -44.13
C ALA A 1090 -5.59 22.00 -44.36
N GLY A 1091 -5.84 21.06 -43.44
CA GLY A 1091 -6.82 20.01 -43.60
C GLY A 1091 -6.46 18.99 -44.68
N THR A 1092 -5.19 18.94 -45.11
CA THR A 1092 -4.69 17.93 -46.05
C THR A 1092 -4.36 16.61 -45.37
N LEU A 1093 -4.42 16.56 -44.03
CA LEU A 1093 -4.36 15.34 -43.21
C LEU A 1093 -5.52 15.32 -42.21
N GLY A 1094 -6.17 14.16 -42.06
CA GLY A 1094 -7.39 14.01 -41.25
C GLY A 1094 -7.17 14.01 -39.74
N GLY A 1095 -6.01 13.52 -39.28
CA GLY A 1095 -5.65 13.52 -37.86
C GLY A 1095 -4.29 12.89 -37.60
N ALA A 1096 -3.84 12.94 -36.34
CA ALA A 1096 -2.59 12.35 -35.92
C ALA A 1096 -2.65 11.80 -34.50
N ALA A 1097 -1.85 10.76 -34.21
CA ALA A 1097 -1.66 10.22 -32.88
C ALA A 1097 -0.16 10.03 -32.62
N LEU A 1098 0.39 10.71 -31.62
CA LEU A 1098 1.83 10.73 -31.38
C LEU A 1098 2.14 10.30 -29.94
N ASP A 1099 2.98 9.28 -29.81
CA ASP A 1099 3.65 8.94 -28.54
C ASP A 1099 5.03 9.58 -28.44
N VAL A 1100 5.62 10.01 -29.57
CA VAL A 1100 6.99 10.53 -29.66
C VAL A 1100 7.05 11.84 -30.43
N TYR A 1101 8.03 12.70 -30.10
CA TYR A 1101 8.13 14.09 -30.59
C TYR A 1101 9.55 14.45 -31.02
N GLU A 1102 9.72 15.41 -31.93
CA GLU A 1102 11.08 15.77 -32.39
C GLU A 1102 11.90 16.46 -31.27
N ASN A 1103 11.24 17.16 -30.35
CA ASN A 1103 11.87 17.92 -29.26
C ASN A 1103 11.42 17.46 -27.85
N GLU A 1104 11.43 16.15 -27.58
CA GLU A 1104 11.03 15.59 -26.27
C GLU A 1104 11.79 16.23 -25.08
N PRO A 1105 11.10 16.50 -23.95
CA PRO A 1105 9.69 16.26 -23.65
C PRO A 1105 8.73 17.38 -24.11
N HIS A 1106 9.22 18.35 -24.89
CA HIS A 1106 8.43 19.50 -25.32
C HIS A 1106 7.61 19.16 -26.57
N VAL A 1107 6.30 19.33 -26.47
CA VAL A 1107 5.38 19.17 -27.59
C VAL A 1107 5.13 20.51 -28.26
N SER A 1108 5.23 20.57 -29.59
CA SER A 1108 4.95 21.79 -30.35
C SER A 1108 3.51 22.26 -30.16
N GLY A 1109 3.33 23.57 -29.91
CA GLY A 1109 2.02 24.16 -29.64
C GLY A 1109 0.98 23.96 -30.74
N GLY A 1110 1.40 23.84 -32.01
CA GLY A 1110 0.51 23.58 -33.15
C GLY A 1110 -0.21 22.23 -33.13
N LEU A 1111 0.22 21.30 -32.26
CA LEU A 1111 -0.40 19.99 -32.05
C LEU A 1111 -1.35 19.97 -30.83
N LEU A 1112 -1.14 20.88 -29.88
CA LEU A 1112 -1.93 20.97 -28.66
C LEU A 1112 -3.35 21.47 -28.95
N GLU A 1113 -4.30 21.07 -28.11
CA GLU A 1113 -5.70 21.51 -28.13
C GLU A 1113 -6.51 21.20 -29.40
N ARG A 1114 -5.92 20.48 -30.38
CA ARG A 1114 -6.61 19.98 -31.58
C ARG A 1114 -7.49 18.77 -31.27
N ASP A 1115 -8.73 18.79 -31.77
CA ASP A 1115 -9.71 17.73 -31.51
C ASP A 1115 -9.42 16.43 -32.30
N ASN A 1116 -8.71 16.55 -33.43
CA ASN A 1116 -8.29 15.43 -34.28
C ASN A 1116 -6.85 14.95 -34.02
N VAL A 1117 -6.24 15.36 -32.90
CA VAL A 1117 -4.89 14.95 -32.51
C VAL A 1117 -4.90 14.30 -31.13
N VAL A 1118 -4.22 13.15 -31.02
CA VAL A 1118 -4.01 12.43 -29.75
C VAL A 1118 -2.53 12.44 -29.42
N LEU A 1119 -2.20 12.79 -28.19
CA LEU A 1119 -0.83 12.98 -27.74
C LEU A 1119 -0.61 12.20 -26.45
N THR A 1120 0.44 11.38 -26.40
CA THR A 1120 0.88 10.65 -25.19
C THR A 1120 2.35 10.93 -24.89
N PRO A 1121 2.80 10.84 -23.62
CA PRO A 1121 4.14 11.28 -23.22
C PRO A 1121 5.17 10.14 -23.31
N HIS A 1122 5.39 9.58 -24.50
CA HIS A 1122 6.35 8.49 -24.76
C HIS A 1122 6.17 7.32 -23.79
N MET A 1123 4.93 6.86 -23.67
CA MET A 1123 4.51 5.93 -22.64
C MET A 1123 4.42 4.47 -23.12
N GLY A 1124 4.81 4.16 -24.36
CA GLY A 1124 4.68 2.82 -24.93
C GLY A 1124 5.29 1.67 -24.12
N SER A 1125 6.31 1.94 -23.29
CA SER A 1125 6.92 0.94 -22.39
C SER A 1125 6.57 1.14 -20.90
N ALA A 1126 5.73 2.12 -20.57
CA ALA A 1126 5.46 2.57 -19.21
C ALA A 1126 4.40 1.72 -18.47
N THR A 1127 4.52 0.39 -18.53
CA THR A 1127 3.73 -0.54 -17.71
C THR A 1127 4.59 -1.19 -16.63
N TRP A 1128 3.99 -1.58 -15.50
CA TRP A 1128 4.72 -2.23 -14.40
C TRP A 1128 5.37 -3.55 -14.83
N SER A 1129 4.68 -4.36 -15.64
CA SER A 1129 5.19 -5.62 -16.19
C SER A 1129 6.38 -5.39 -17.11
N THR A 1130 6.26 -4.46 -18.05
CA THR A 1130 7.33 -4.18 -19.02
C THR A 1130 8.54 -3.54 -18.36
N ARG A 1131 8.35 -2.53 -17.49
CA ARG A 1131 9.49 -1.92 -16.77
C ARG A 1131 10.21 -2.92 -15.85
N ARG A 1132 9.51 -3.92 -15.29
CA ARG A 1132 10.12 -5.05 -14.57
C ARG A 1132 10.93 -5.96 -15.47
N ALA A 1133 10.38 -6.37 -16.61
CA ALA A 1133 11.06 -7.23 -17.57
C ALA A 1133 12.30 -6.53 -18.18
N MET A 1134 12.19 -5.23 -18.51
CA MET A 1134 13.33 -4.40 -18.93
C MET A 1134 14.41 -4.32 -17.85
N THR A 1135 14.00 -4.15 -16.59
CA THR A 1135 14.94 -4.13 -15.45
C THR A 1135 15.70 -5.43 -15.35
N GLN A 1136 15.00 -6.57 -15.43
CA GLN A 1136 15.62 -7.88 -15.38
C GLN A 1136 16.59 -8.10 -16.55
N LEU A 1137 16.24 -7.69 -17.77
CA LEU A 1137 17.14 -7.79 -18.92
C LEU A 1137 18.41 -6.96 -18.75
N VAL A 1138 18.31 -5.73 -18.22
CA VAL A 1138 19.51 -4.92 -17.94
C VAL A 1138 20.38 -5.63 -16.91
N VAL A 1139 19.81 -6.09 -15.79
CA VAL A 1139 20.55 -6.83 -14.76
C VAL A 1139 21.22 -8.08 -15.35
N ASP A 1140 20.49 -8.87 -16.15
CA ASP A 1140 21.03 -10.10 -16.76
C ASP A 1140 22.18 -9.80 -17.74
N ASN A 1141 22.13 -8.69 -18.49
CA ASN A 1141 23.24 -8.25 -19.35
C ASN A 1141 24.46 -7.80 -18.54
N VAL A 1142 24.26 -7.06 -17.47
CA VAL A 1142 25.33 -6.64 -16.56
C VAL A 1142 25.99 -7.86 -15.92
N ASP A 1143 25.20 -8.79 -15.38
CA ASP A 1143 25.68 -10.04 -14.80
C ASP A 1143 26.42 -10.93 -15.81
N ALA A 1144 25.93 -11.00 -17.06
CA ALA A 1144 26.62 -11.72 -18.12
C ALA A 1144 27.98 -11.10 -18.45
N CYS A 1145 28.06 -9.76 -18.49
CA CYS A 1145 29.30 -9.04 -18.74
C CYS A 1145 30.35 -9.29 -17.66
N PHE A 1146 29.98 -9.18 -16.38
CA PHE A 1146 30.89 -9.47 -15.27
C PHE A 1146 31.30 -10.95 -15.20
N ALA A 1147 30.38 -11.86 -15.53
CA ALA A 1147 30.65 -13.31 -15.57
C ALA A 1147 31.38 -13.79 -16.84
N GLY A 1148 31.68 -12.90 -17.80
CA GLY A 1148 32.31 -13.28 -19.08
C GLY A 1148 31.43 -14.18 -19.97
N ARG A 1149 30.11 -14.18 -19.75
CA ARG A 1149 29.14 -14.97 -20.53
C ARG A 1149 28.64 -14.19 -21.76
N PRO A 1150 28.07 -14.87 -22.76
CA PRO A 1150 27.39 -14.20 -23.87
C PRO A 1150 26.30 -13.26 -23.33
N LEU A 1151 26.27 -12.03 -23.84
CA LEU A 1151 25.26 -11.04 -23.46
C LEU A 1151 23.88 -11.49 -23.99
N PRO A 1152 22.81 -11.46 -23.17
CA PRO A 1152 21.46 -11.79 -23.60
C PRO A 1152 20.96 -10.98 -24.80
N THR A 1153 21.18 -9.65 -24.82
CA THR A 1153 20.58 -8.76 -25.83
C THR A 1153 21.56 -7.71 -26.40
N PRO A 1154 22.69 -8.15 -27.01
CA PRO A 1154 23.64 -7.25 -27.63
C PRO A 1154 23.07 -6.62 -28.89
N VAL A 1155 23.34 -5.33 -29.04
CA VAL A 1155 23.03 -4.55 -30.25
C VAL A 1155 23.82 -5.11 -31.45
N PRO A 1156 23.19 -5.35 -32.61
CA PRO A 1156 23.84 -6.00 -33.77
C PRO A 1156 25.13 -5.33 -34.26
N GLU A 1157 25.17 -4.00 -34.23
CA GLU A 1157 26.27 -3.15 -34.69
C GLU A 1157 27.54 -3.33 -33.84
N CYS A 1158 27.39 -3.83 -32.61
CA CYS A 1158 28.47 -4.05 -31.65
C CYS A 1158 28.82 -5.54 -31.48
N ARG A 1159 28.32 -6.43 -32.36
CA ARG A 1159 28.61 -7.86 -32.34
C ARG A 1159 29.98 -8.23 -32.93
#